data_AF-A0A8H5YUH0-F1
#
_entry.id   AF-A0A8H5YUH0-F1
#
_cell.length_a   1.000
_cell.length_b   1.000
_cell.length_c   1.000
_cell.angle_alpha   90.00
_cell.angle_beta   90.00
_cell.angle_gamma   90.00
#
_symmetry.space_group_name_H-M   'P 1'
#
loop_
_entity.id
_entity.type
_entity.pdbx_description
1 polymer ?
#
loop_
_entity_poly.entity_id
_entity_poly.type
_entity_poly.pdbx_seq_one_letter_code
_entity_poly.pdbx_strand_id
1 'polypeptide(L)'
;MSVLSQGIQSKLRGIIDEYTTGGTECKIPGLVYTAFRNDGEPIFQHYSGLRAVTSESPMSEETVFFMASFTKLATSVACMQLVEQGKLRLDDADQVEAICPELRDVKVLTRNEEGKLELVEKVRRITLRMLLTHTAGFGYAFEDEKLAQFSRPIGFDDFSGEAIDTANRPLVNQPGETFQYGISMDWVGVIIERTYNKSLEEVFKENIFQPLGMDHVTFHPSAEDKSNLAYMHRRSPSGKLSTTDHFYRRPLLAQDGEKVPCAGGHGCFGRPVEFGRIISLLLNNGLDAKSGVRLLKAKTVNDMFTDQIPDKPRFSNLSVPVAKPELANPTPLTPMPDDHTEGWGLSFSINHFPESTGRAAGSASWEGLANLFWFADRKNNIGGIIASQILPYGDGLSVASGVLALVTFAFQSSTVLYKTVRSYKTQDANARALKNELNDLTGVLHSLLETVTNYPDLNFDCLELPLLRCGKTCEEYGKLIARCTKHSNGTRPSFRDWIGQQYLKGDITDFRDMLAGYKSTINIALANANITITAVTRNVIDEYKDMIDDTTADLQKHMQRLDERARSLAVPPAENVESDSTDWLALFEEKESTRKGLQICTELSLHIEALESTSSENPQFSKQPSADKYIKSSLSSAKSSISTLESRLRSHGSEIDKRMDAMKLKTDLSEDDINELAQLRETKESIHQCMNVVAHAGEDLAKERANVFEDITMADNAYGITVSTVKDLVFARRVNVQGQARYVGGQIDEASYNATITALTDLDRGSVHYGGRDTSSVSSKDEVANKAMISRAFLDRHGPGVKLEPSGTIYQGRSHWAGFRTWRTTQARFSPFTLYAYYIAKADEQSSEERDAQFNAFINVLHSIKSDIFDPFTITRTYYESAGVQIGVDILVPRHLKSQSPSVIVRIHGGFLITGSSLFPAWFSKWVLDFAEEQDAVIVSPNYRLLPEVKGRDIIHDMRNFWNWVHSGGPSRHLAAIGQHKPQLNHIRTLLVGESAGFVRPKAIIALYPMVDMKAAHFTKYYDKSIVGVPNYPNEDVDKFLSATVVKPAITETDPPVRLDSAMAVVHNGRYLELLGQDPDLFVLERIKNMALTSSNYEKSLFPPLFLLHGEEDTAVPVDGTRKLVDCLRRFDPSTQIQLAIRPGDHGFDFKATIDEPWLREGLDFVVGPWLDSKSLM
;
A
#
# COMPACT_ATOMS: atom_id res chain seq x y z
N MET A 1 33.61 23.40 -28.30
CA MET A 1 32.34 23.10 -27.62
C MET A 1 32.04 21.64 -27.91
N SER A 2 31.88 20.79 -26.90
CA SER A 2 31.66 19.35 -27.13
C SER A 2 30.17 19.04 -27.25
N VAL A 3 29.78 18.58 -28.44
CA VAL A 3 28.60 17.70 -28.61
C VAL A 3 28.74 16.54 -27.62
N LEU A 4 27.62 16.06 -27.06
CA LEU A 4 27.62 14.86 -26.22
C LEU A 4 28.32 13.71 -26.95
N SER A 5 29.21 12.99 -26.27
CA SER A 5 29.98 11.92 -26.93
C SER A 5 29.04 10.85 -27.47
N GLN A 6 29.39 10.23 -28.61
CA GLN A 6 28.56 9.19 -29.22
C GLN A 6 28.25 8.04 -28.23
N GLY A 7 29.16 7.72 -27.31
CA GLY A 7 28.93 6.76 -26.24
C GLY A 7 27.84 7.20 -25.23
N ILE A 8 27.82 8.47 -24.84
CA ILE A 8 26.75 9.00 -23.97
C ILE A 8 25.42 9.04 -24.72
N GLN A 9 25.41 9.51 -25.97
CA GLN A 9 24.18 9.52 -26.78
C GLN A 9 23.64 8.09 -26.98
N SER A 10 24.50 7.11 -27.26
CA SER A 10 24.10 5.70 -27.38
C SER A 10 23.56 5.12 -26.08
N LYS A 11 24.13 5.48 -24.91
CA LYS A 11 23.62 5.05 -23.60
C LYS A 11 22.24 5.66 -23.31
N LEU A 12 22.06 6.95 -23.61
CA LEU A 12 20.76 7.63 -23.45
C LEU A 12 19.69 7.03 -24.37
N ARG A 13 20.01 6.71 -25.63
CA ARG A 13 19.09 5.99 -26.53
C ARG A 13 18.69 4.63 -25.94
N GLY A 14 19.68 3.82 -25.55
CA GLY A 14 19.42 2.49 -24.99
C GLY A 14 18.52 2.50 -23.76
N ILE A 15 18.68 3.46 -22.84
CA ILE A 15 17.80 3.62 -21.66
C ILE A 15 16.36 3.93 -22.08
N ILE A 16 16.17 4.84 -23.04
CA ILE A 16 14.84 5.22 -23.54
C ILE A 16 14.19 4.05 -24.30
N ASP A 17 14.96 3.36 -25.15
CA ASP A 17 14.51 2.21 -25.94
C ASP A 17 14.09 1.04 -25.03
N GLU A 18 14.83 0.77 -23.96
CA GLU A 18 14.51 -0.28 -22.97
C GLU A 18 13.09 -0.12 -22.38
N TYR A 19 12.61 1.12 -22.22
CA TYR A 19 11.31 1.41 -21.62
C TYR A 19 10.16 1.24 -22.64
N THR A 20 10.44 1.46 -23.92
CA THR A 20 9.44 1.47 -25.01
C THR A 20 9.42 0.19 -25.85
N THR A 21 10.49 -0.61 -25.85
CA THR A 21 10.64 -1.80 -26.72
C THR A 21 11.02 -3.09 -25.97
N GLY A 22 11.20 -3.04 -24.64
CA GLY A 22 11.65 -4.18 -23.84
C GLY A 22 10.52 -5.09 -23.33
N GLY A 23 10.19 -6.15 -24.07
CA GLY A 23 9.38 -7.28 -23.58
C GLY A 23 8.17 -7.65 -24.44
N THR A 24 7.40 -8.65 -23.97
CA THR A 24 6.14 -9.10 -24.61
C THR A 24 4.96 -8.14 -24.38
N GLU A 25 5.09 -7.21 -23.43
CA GLU A 25 4.19 -6.05 -23.25
C GLU A 25 5.04 -4.78 -23.07
N CYS A 26 4.66 -3.67 -23.72
CA CYS A 26 5.41 -2.41 -23.65
C CYS A 26 5.13 -1.66 -22.35
N LYS A 27 6.19 -1.29 -21.59
CA LYS A 27 6.05 -0.59 -20.29
C LYS A 27 5.43 0.81 -20.44
N ILE A 28 5.87 1.54 -21.46
CA ILE A 28 5.27 2.80 -21.95
C ILE A 28 5.11 2.69 -23.48
N PRO A 29 4.13 3.38 -24.11
CA PRO A 29 3.81 3.20 -25.52
C PRO A 29 4.93 3.78 -26.38
N GLY A 30 5.32 5.02 -26.07
CA GLY A 30 6.42 5.74 -26.69
C GLY A 30 6.83 6.93 -25.84
N LEU A 31 8.07 7.37 -26.03
CA LEU A 31 8.72 8.42 -25.26
C LEU A 31 9.55 9.31 -26.19
N VAL A 32 9.56 10.61 -25.91
CA VAL A 32 10.45 11.57 -26.58
C VAL A 32 11.29 12.27 -25.51
N TYR A 33 12.61 12.24 -25.70
CA TYR A 33 13.53 13.06 -24.90
C TYR A 33 14.37 13.94 -25.82
N THR A 34 14.37 15.24 -25.53
CA THR A 34 15.22 16.22 -26.22
C THR A 34 15.93 17.10 -25.19
N ALA A 35 17.22 17.36 -25.39
CA ALA A 35 18.02 18.27 -24.58
C ALA A 35 18.62 19.37 -25.46
N PHE A 36 18.68 20.59 -24.93
CA PHE A 36 19.02 21.83 -25.64
C PHE A 36 20.07 22.64 -24.88
N ARG A 37 20.67 23.62 -25.58
CA ARG A 37 21.42 24.72 -24.97
C ARG A 37 20.80 26.07 -25.37
N ASN A 38 21.37 27.16 -24.86
CA ASN A 38 21.00 28.53 -25.23
C ASN A 38 21.17 28.88 -26.73
N ASP A 39 21.83 28.03 -27.53
CA ASP A 39 21.92 28.17 -28.99
C ASP A 39 20.65 27.69 -29.74
N GLY A 40 19.74 27.00 -29.05
CA GLY A 40 18.48 26.51 -29.60
C GLY A 40 18.60 25.23 -30.43
N GLU A 41 19.79 24.64 -30.58
CA GLU A 41 19.92 23.34 -31.23
C GLU A 41 19.80 22.18 -30.22
N PRO A 42 19.08 21.10 -30.58
CA PRO A 42 19.12 19.86 -29.80
C PRO A 42 20.54 19.29 -29.72
N ILE A 43 21.10 19.18 -28.52
CA ILE A 43 22.35 18.46 -28.25
C ILE A 43 22.13 16.95 -28.08
N PHE A 44 20.89 16.55 -27.82
CA PHE A 44 20.38 15.18 -27.87
C PHE A 44 18.90 15.21 -28.25
N GLN A 45 18.46 14.24 -29.05
CA GLN A 45 17.09 14.08 -29.49
C GLN A 45 16.86 12.60 -29.80
N HIS A 46 15.82 12.03 -29.22
CA HIS A 46 15.44 10.64 -29.43
C HIS A 46 13.92 10.46 -29.30
N TYR A 47 13.38 9.68 -30.23
CA TYR A 47 12.00 9.25 -30.30
C TYR A 47 12.02 7.73 -30.23
N SER A 48 11.24 7.14 -29.34
CA SER A 48 11.16 5.69 -29.24
C SER A 48 9.76 5.20 -28.94
N GLY A 49 9.50 3.95 -29.28
CA GLY A 49 8.19 3.32 -29.22
C GLY A 49 7.19 3.82 -30.26
N LEU A 50 5.91 3.65 -29.93
CA LEU A 50 4.74 3.79 -30.78
C LEU A 50 3.83 4.91 -30.27
N ARG A 51 3.09 5.55 -31.18
CA ARG A 51 2.12 6.62 -30.85
C ARG A 51 0.91 6.11 -30.06
N ALA A 52 0.64 4.80 -30.12
CA ALA A 52 -0.38 4.11 -29.33
C ALA A 52 0.01 2.65 -29.06
N VAL A 53 -0.41 2.09 -27.92
CA VAL A 53 -0.22 0.65 -27.60
C VAL A 53 -0.83 -0.29 -28.65
N THR A 54 -1.88 0.18 -29.36
CA THR A 54 -2.62 -0.59 -30.38
C THR A 54 -2.27 -0.22 -31.83
N SER A 55 -1.24 0.62 -32.06
CA SER A 55 -0.87 1.14 -33.38
C SER A 55 0.56 0.81 -33.75
N GLU A 56 0.79 0.41 -35.00
CA GLU A 56 2.14 0.21 -35.56
C GLU A 56 2.87 1.55 -35.87
N SER A 57 2.24 2.70 -35.62
CA SER A 57 2.81 4.02 -35.95
C SER A 57 3.91 4.42 -34.95
N PRO A 58 5.18 4.61 -35.37
CA PRO A 58 6.26 4.96 -34.46
C PRO A 58 6.19 6.42 -33.97
N MET A 59 6.78 6.67 -32.81
CA MET A 59 7.15 8.02 -32.38
C MET A 59 8.17 8.63 -33.35
N SER A 60 8.00 9.91 -33.67
CA SER A 60 8.74 10.59 -34.75
C SER A 60 8.85 12.08 -34.50
N GLU A 61 9.69 12.78 -35.25
CA GLU A 61 9.82 14.24 -35.15
C GLU A 61 8.54 15.01 -35.50
N GLU A 62 7.69 14.42 -36.33
CA GLU A 62 6.37 14.98 -36.67
C GLU A 62 5.34 14.82 -35.54
N THR A 63 5.58 13.95 -34.55
CA THR A 63 4.57 13.55 -33.56
C THR A 63 4.18 14.71 -32.64
N VAL A 64 2.86 14.96 -32.59
CA VAL A 64 2.24 16.03 -31.81
C VAL A 64 1.75 15.48 -30.47
N PHE A 65 2.04 16.20 -29.39
CA PHE A 65 1.65 15.86 -28.03
C PHE A 65 0.64 16.89 -27.51
N PHE A 66 -0.26 16.47 -26.61
CA PHE A 66 -0.96 17.42 -25.76
C PHE A 66 0.05 17.93 -24.72
N MET A 67 0.41 19.21 -24.81
CA MET A 67 1.48 19.79 -23.99
C MET A 67 1.04 20.05 -22.55
N ALA A 68 -0.28 20.07 -22.30
CA ALA A 68 -0.86 20.32 -20.99
C ALA A 68 -0.22 21.56 -20.33
N SER A 69 0.16 21.44 -19.06
CA SER A 69 0.69 22.53 -18.24
C SER A 69 2.04 23.12 -18.69
N PHE A 70 2.70 22.58 -19.73
CA PHE A 70 3.79 23.30 -20.41
C PHE A 70 3.29 24.63 -21.00
N THR A 71 2.03 24.70 -21.43
CA THR A 71 1.35 25.90 -21.94
C THR A 71 1.59 27.13 -21.05
N LYS A 72 1.61 26.93 -19.73
CA LYS A 72 1.87 27.96 -18.72
C LYS A 72 3.17 28.75 -18.99
N LEU A 73 4.21 28.10 -19.52
CA LEU A 73 5.48 28.74 -19.88
C LEU A 73 5.31 29.77 -21.01
N ALA A 74 4.56 29.43 -22.06
CA ALA A 74 4.24 30.35 -23.15
C ALA A 74 3.33 31.50 -22.67
N THR A 75 2.32 31.19 -21.84
CA THR A 75 1.44 32.18 -21.20
C THR A 75 2.23 33.17 -20.35
N SER A 76 3.22 32.70 -19.58
CA SER A 76 4.11 33.56 -18.80
C SER A 76 4.97 34.46 -19.69
N VAL A 77 5.54 33.95 -20.79
CA VAL A 77 6.30 34.78 -21.75
C VAL A 77 5.43 35.89 -22.35
N ALA A 78 4.22 35.57 -22.82
CA ALA A 78 3.27 36.56 -23.37
C ALA A 78 2.82 37.59 -22.31
N CYS A 79 2.58 37.15 -21.08
CA CYS A 79 2.28 38.03 -19.95
C CYS A 79 3.44 38.98 -19.65
N MET A 80 4.67 38.46 -19.58
CA MET A 80 5.85 39.26 -19.26
C MET A 80 6.26 40.22 -20.38
N GLN A 81 5.93 39.92 -21.64
CA GLN A 81 5.99 40.89 -22.75
C GLN A 81 5.06 42.09 -22.49
N LEU A 82 3.83 41.88 -22.02
CA LEU A 82 2.90 42.97 -21.68
C LEU A 82 3.38 43.77 -20.45
N VAL A 83 3.99 43.12 -19.46
CA VAL A 83 4.62 43.79 -18.31
C VAL A 83 5.80 44.65 -18.74
N GLU A 84 6.65 44.16 -19.64
CA GLU A 84 7.76 44.92 -20.22
C GLU A 84 7.32 46.13 -21.05
N GLN A 85 6.17 46.03 -21.71
CA GLN A 85 5.54 47.12 -22.46
C GLN A 85 4.86 48.14 -21.53
N GLY A 86 4.82 47.90 -20.22
CA GLY A 86 4.11 48.72 -19.24
C GLY A 86 2.58 48.68 -19.37
N LYS A 87 2.05 47.75 -20.18
CA LYS A 87 0.61 47.54 -20.38
C LYS A 87 -0.01 46.78 -19.21
N LEU A 88 0.72 45.83 -18.64
CA LEU A 88 0.35 45.14 -17.40
C LEU A 88 1.33 45.49 -16.27
N ARG A 89 0.89 45.36 -15.02
CA ARG A 89 1.74 45.42 -13.83
C ARG A 89 1.46 44.22 -12.93
N LEU A 90 2.52 43.67 -12.35
CA LEU A 90 2.44 42.44 -11.54
C LEU A 90 1.56 42.62 -10.29
N ASP A 91 1.62 43.78 -9.63
CA ASP A 91 0.99 44.00 -8.31
C ASP A 91 -0.24 44.94 -8.36
N ASP A 92 -0.74 45.28 -9.55
CA ASP A 92 -1.83 46.24 -9.76
C ASP A 92 -3.19 45.50 -9.82
N ALA A 93 -3.80 45.30 -8.65
CA ALA A 93 -5.10 44.63 -8.53
C ALA A 93 -6.26 45.45 -9.16
N ASP A 94 -6.16 46.78 -9.21
CA ASP A 94 -7.15 47.63 -9.87
C ASP A 94 -7.16 47.39 -11.38
N GLN A 95 -5.99 47.27 -11.99
CA GLN A 95 -5.88 46.87 -13.40
C GLN A 95 -6.43 45.47 -13.66
N VAL A 96 -6.12 44.48 -12.80
CA VAL A 96 -6.61 43.10 -12.94
C VAL A 96 -8.15 43.05 -12.90
N GLU A 97 -8.79 43.71 -11.93
CA GLU A 97 -10.25 43.77 -11.84
C GLU A 97 -10.91 44.66 -12.90
N ALA A 98 -10.19 45.63 -13.48
CA ALA A 98 -10.71 46.42 -14.60
C ALA A 98 -10.75 45.61 -15.91
N ILE A 99 -9.78 44.70 -16.12
CA ILE A 99 -9.71 43.79 -17.27
C ILE A 99 -10.63 42.57 -17.06
N CYS A 100 -10.66 42.03 -15.83
CA CYS A 100 -11.47 40.89 -15.42
C CYS A 100 -12.37 41.25 -14.22
N PRO A 101 -13.50 41.96 -14.44
CA PRO A 101 -14.46 42.29 -13.38
C PRO A 101 -14.98 41.08 -12.61
N GLU A 102 -15.01 39.90 -13.23
CA GLU A 102 -15.38 38.62 -12.61
C GLU A 102 -14.49 38.30 -11.39
N LEU A 103 -13.21 38.68 -11.41
CA LEU A 103 -12.29 38.51 -10.29
C LEU A 103 -12.60 39.44 -9.11
N ARG A 104 -13.39 40.52 -9.29
CA ARG A 104 -13.84 41.37 -8.18
C ARG A 104 -14.85 40.67 -7.28
N ASP A 105 -15.73 39.86 -7.85
CA ASP A 105 -16.85 39.24 -7.13
C ASP A 105 -16.61 37.76 -6.79
N VAL A 106 -15.49 37.16 -7.26
CA VAL A 106 -15.10 35.78 -6.89
C VAL A 106 -14.91 35.63 -5.37
N LYS A 107 -15.44 34.51 -4.84
CA LYS A 107 -15.47 34.17 -3.41
C LYS A 107 -14.57 32.98 -3.08
N VAL A 108 -14.28 32.78 -1.80
CA VAL A 108 -13.51 31.65 -1.29
C VAL A 108 -14.43 30.57 -0.76
N LEU A 109 -14.24 29.36 -1.27
CA LEU A 109 -14.89 28.13 -0.86
C LEU A 109 -14.19 27.54 0.37
N THR A 110 -14.84 27.69 1.52
CA THR A 110 -14.39 27.13 2.80
C THR A 110 -15.38 26.09 3.31
N ARG A 111 -15.00 25.37 4.36
CA ARG A 111 -15.95 24.66 5.23
C ARG A 111 -16.25 25.56 6.42
N ASN A 112 -17.53 25.68 6.78
CA ASN A 112 -17.95 26.41 7.97
C ASN A 112 -17.74 25.57 9.26
N GLU A 113 -18.13 26.10 10.43
CA GLU A 113 -18.02 25.38 11.71
C GLU A 113 -18.82 24.05 11.72
N GLU A 114 -19.83 23.91 10.86
CA GLU A 114 -20.64 22.70 10.67
C GLU A 114 -20.08 21.77 9.57
N GLY A 115 -18.87 22.05 9.05
CA GLY A 115 -18.19 21.28 8.00
C GLY A 115 -18.75 21.48 6.58
N LYS A 116 -19.84 22.26 6.44
CA LYS A 116 -20.54 22.49 5.18
C LYS A 116 -19.77 23.47 4.30
N LEU A 117 -19.76 23.19 2.99
CA LEU A 117 -19.22 24.12 2.00
C LEU A 117 -20.01 25.44 1.97
N GLU A 118 -19.29 26.55 2.10
CA GLU A 118 -19.82 27.91 1.97
C GLU A 118 -18.86 28.81 1.18
N LEU A 119 -19.42 29.89 0.63
CA LEU A 119 -18.67 30.93 -0.08
C LEU A 119 -18.53 32.17 0.81
N VAL A 120 -17.32 32.40 1.33
CA VAL A 120 -16.96 33.61 2.09
C VAL A 120 -16.30 34.65 1.18
N GLU A 121 -16.35 35.91 1.58
CA GLU A 121 -15.66 36.98 0.83
C GLU A 121 -14.14 36.76 0.86
N LYS A 122 -13.47 37.13 -0.24
CA LYS A 122 -12.01 37.21 -0.25
C LYS A 122 -11.54 38.41 0.57
N VAL A 123 -10.57 38.21 1.45
CA VAL A 123 -10.05 39.28 2.34
C VAL A 123 -9.01 40.18 1.68
N ARG A 124 -8.56 39.81 0.47
CA ARG A 124 -7.57 40.52 -0.35
C ARG A 124 -7.96 40.44 -1.82
N ARG A 125 -7.57 41.45 -2.60
CA ARG A 125 -7.78 41.50 -4.06
C ARG A 125 -6.69 40.69 -4.77
N ILE A 126 -7.02 40.12 -5.92
CA ILE A 126 -6.11 39.27 -6.71
C ILE A 126 -5.20 40.16 -7.57
N THR A 127 -3.91 39.86 -7.58
CA THR A 127 -2.91 40.52 -8.44
C THR A 127 -2.44 39.59 -9.56
N LEU A 128 -1.83 40.15 -10.60
CA LEU A 128 -1.25 39.38 -11.70
C LEU A 128 -0.09 38.48 -11.22
N ARG A 129 0.70 38.95 -10.24
CA ARG A 129 1.72 38.14 -9.57
C ARG A 129 1.10 36.93 -8.89
N MET A 130 0.02 37.11 -8.12
CA MET A 130 -0.66 36.00 -7.44
C MET A 130 -1.18 34.93 -8.41
N LEU A 131 -1.60 35.32 -9.62
CA LEU A 131 -2.00 34.38 -10.66
C LEU A 131 -0.80 33.60 -11.22
N LEU A 132 0.29 34.30 -11.58
CA LEU A 132 1.54 33.69 -12.06
C LEU A 132 2.23 32.79 -11.01
N THR A 133 2.01 33.06 -9.73
CA THR A 133 2.64 32.34 -8.62
C THR A 133 1.75 31.29 -7.96
N HIS A 134 0.56 31.03 -8.50
CA HIS A 134 -0.41 30.10 -7.92
C HIS A 134 -0.75 30.43 -6.45
N THR A 135 -0.69 31.71 -6.05
CA THR A 135 -1.10 32.20 -4.72
C THR A 135 -2.43 32.97 -4.74
N ALA A 136 -3.08 33.08 -5.90
CA ALA A 136 -4.41 33.68 -6.01
C ALA A 136 -5.51 32.88 -5.28
N GLY A 137 -5.28 31.59 -5.04
CA GLY A 137 -6.19 30.71 -4.32
C GLY A 137 -7.10 29.83 -5.19
N PHE A 138 -6.99 29.87 -6.53
CA PHE A 138 -7.72 28.95 -7.41
C PHE A 138 -7.15 27.53 -7.36
N GLY A 139 -8.02 26.51 -7.23
CA GLY A 139 -7.68 25.09 -7.34
C GLY A 139 -8.15 24.44 -8.66
N TYR A 140 -7.73 23.20 -8.92
CA TYR A 140 -8.40 22.29 -9.88
C TYR A 140 -9.40 21.38 -9.17
N ALA A 141 -10.49 21.00 -9.82
CA ALA A 141 -11.48 20.08 -9.26
C ALA A 141 -11.06 18.59 -9.32
N PHE A 142 -9.90 18.28 -9.91
CA PHE A 142 -9.26 16.96 -9.79
C PHE A 142 -8.28 16.86 -8.60
N GLU A 143 -7.85 17.99 -8.03
CA GLU A 143 -6.92 18.08 -6.88
C GLU A 143 -7.57 18.59 -5.58
N ASP A 144 -8.67 19.35 -5.65
CA ASP A 144 -9.37 19.89 -4.47
C ASP A 144 -10.77 19.29 -4.32
N GLU A 145 -10.96 18.53 -3.24
CA GLU A 145 -12.24 17.89 -2.90
C GLU A 145 -13.38 18.89 -2.67
N LYS A 146 -13.09 20.11 -2.20
CA LYS A 146 -14.12 21.14 -1.99
C LYS A 146 -14.66 21.58 -3.35
N LEU A 147 -13.81 21.84 -4.35
CA LEU A 147 -14.23 22.16 -5.72
C LEU A 147 -14.95 21.00 -6.40
N ALA A 148 -14.46 19.78 -6.20
CA ALA A 148 -15.11 18.56 -6.71
C ALA A 148 -16.51 18.40 -6.11
N GLN A 149 -16.68 18.61 -4.80
CA GLN A 149 -17.96 18.54 -4.11
C GLN A 149 -18.89 19.72 -4.46
N PHE A 150 -18.36 20.94 -4.55
CA PHE A 150 -19.12 22.17 -4.82
C PHE A 150 -19.77 22.18 -6.20
N SER A 151 -19.13 21.58 -7.19
CA SER A 151 -19.61 21.56 -8.58
C SER A 151 -20.61 20.45 -8.89
N ARG A 152 -20.86 19.50 -7.97
CA ARG A 152 -21.82 18.40 -8.18
C ARG A 152 -23.26 18.93 -8.32
N PRO A 153 -24.11 18.30 -9.17
CA PRO A 153 -23.85 17.06 -9.91
C PRO A 153 -23.23 17.28 -11.30
N ILE A 154 -23.04 18.52 -11.76
CA ILE A 154 -22.57 18.81 -13.14
C ILE A 154 -21.05 18.61 -13.25
N GLY A 155 -20.32 18.95 -12.20
CA GLY A 155 -18.85 19.03 -12.19
C GLY A 155 -18.35 20.34 -12.81
N PHE A 156 -17.11 20.71 -12.48
CA PHE A 156 -16.34 21.61 -13.32
C PHE A 156 -15.59 20.78 -14.36
N ASP A 157 -15.61 21.22 -15.62
CA ASP A 157 -14.64 20.74 -16.60
C ASP A 157 -13.34 21.51 -16.39
N ASP A 158 -12.34 20.83 -15.84
CA ASP A 158 -11.01 21.38 -15.60
C ASP A 158 -10.24 21.66 -16.90
N PHE A 159 -10.73 21.17 -18.05
CA PHE A 159 -10.05 21.24 -19.33
C PHE A 159 -10.90 21.84 -20.46
N SER A 160 -12.12 22.35 -20.22
CA SER A 160 -12.97 22.88 -21.31
C SER A 160 -12.33 24.06 -22.06
N GLY A 161 -11.49 24.82 -21.35
CA GLY A 161 -10.97 26.13 -21.76
C GLY A 161 -12.04 27.22 -21.84
N GLU A 162 -13.30 26.91 -21.53
CA GLU A 162 -14.41 27.87 -21.62
C GLU A 162 -14.33 28.90 -20.49
N ALA A 163 -14.61 30.16 -20.84
CA ALA A 163 -14.67 31.24 -19.87
C ALA A 163 -15.70 30.98 -18.75
N ILE A 164 -16.72 30.14 -18.98
CA ILE A 164 -17.75 29.82 -17.98
C ILE A 164 -17.23 28.91 -16.85
N ASP A 165 -16.34 27.94 -17.14
CA ASP A 165 -15.71 27.06 -16.15
C ASP A 165 -14.57 27.75 -15.40
N THR A 166 -13.98 28.78 -16.00
CA THR A 166 -12.99 29.67 -15.39
C THR A 166 -13.66 30.73 -14.50
N ALA A 167 -14.70 31.40 -14.98
CA ALA A 167 -15.37 32.52 -14.29
C ALA A 167 -16.24 32.09 -13.10
N ASN A 168 -16.89 30.93 -13.17
CA ASN A 168 -17.73 30.43 -12.07
C ASN A 168 -16.95 29.65 -10.99
N ARG A 169 -15.61 29.54 -11.13
CA ARG A 169 -14.77 28.83 -10.18
C ARG A 169 -14.58 29.66 -8.91
N PRO A 170 -14.95 29.19 -7.71
CA PRO A 170 -14.54 29.85 -6.48
C PRO A 170 -13.05 29.58 -6.22
N LEU A 171 -12.45 30.43 -5.40
CA LEU A 171 -11.14 30.17 -4.79
C LEU A 171 -11.29 29.06 -3.74
N VAL A 172 -10.23 28.36 -3.37
CA VAL A 172 -10.20 27.39 -2.25
C VAL A 172 -9.37 27.86 -1.07
N ASN A 173 -8.50 28.85 -1.25
CA ASN A 173 -7.73 29.52 -0.20
C ASN A 173 -7.84 31.04 -0.36
N GLN A 174 -7.51 31.83 0.67
CA GLN A 174 -7.55 33.29 0.56
C GLN A 174 -6.41 33.81 -0.35
N PRO A 175 -6.63 34.88 -1.15
CA PRO A 175 -5.59 35.42 -2.01
C PRO A 175 -4.33 35.86 -1.24
N GLY A 176 -3.19 35.27 -1.62
CA GLY A 176 -1.90 35.49 -0.99
C GLY A 176 -1.70 34.76 0.34
N GLU A 177 -2.53 33.79 0.70
CA GLU A 177 -2.41 32.97 1.91
C GLU A 177 -1.36 31.86 1.77
N THR A 178 -1.58 30.94 0.82
CA THR A 178 -0.74 29.78 0.55
C THR A 178 -0.55 29.56 -0.96
N PHE A 179 0.34 28.65 -1.34
CA PHE A 179 0.42 28.12 -2.69
C PHE A 179 -0.75 27.15 -2.94
N GLN A 180 -1.42 27.29 -4.08
CA GLN A 180 -2.48 26.40 -4.55
C GLN A 180 -2.40 26.26 -6.06
N TYR A 181 -2.06 25.06 -6.53
CA TYR A 181 -2.09 24.76 -7.95
C TYR A 181 -3.54 24.69 -8.47
N GLY A 182 -3.78 25.17 -9.70
CA GLY A 182 -5.13 25.46 -10.19
C GLY A 182 -5.20 26.26 -11.49
N ILE A 183 -6.39 26.79 -11.80
CA ILE A 183 -6.70 27.53 -13.05
C ILE A 183 -6.16 28.97 -13.13
N SER A 184 -5.22 29.35 -12.25
CA SER A 184 -4.70 30.73 -12.19
C SER A 184 -4.07 31.21 -13.50
N MET A 185 -3.45 30.30 -14.27
CA MET A 185 -2.84 30.61 -15.56
C MET A 185 -3.84 30.75 -16.71
N ASP A 186 -5.04 30.19 -16.58
CA ASP A 186 -6.14 30.40 -17.53
C ASP A 186 -6.66 31.83 -17.42
N TRP A 187 -6.76 32.37 -16.19
CA TRP A 187 -7.02 33.79 -15.95
C TRP A 187 -5.93 34.70 -16.51
N VAL A 188 -4.65 34.32 -16.46
CA VAL A 188 -3.58 35.07 -17.15
C VAL A 188 -3.82 35.08 -18.66
N GLY A 189 -4.24 33.94 -19.23
CA GLY A 189 -4.69 33.85 -20.62
C GLY A 189 -5.82 34.85 -20.96
N VAL A 190 -6.89 34.87 -20.17
CA VAL A 190 -8.02 35.81 -20.36
C VAL A 190 -7.58 37.27 -20.23
N ILE A 191 -6.66 37.60 -19.30
CA ILE A 191 -6.09 38.95 -19.17
C ILE A 191 -5.30 39.33 -20.43
N ILE A 192 -4.49 38.40 -20.98
CA ILE A 192 -3.74 38.62 -22.23
C ILE A 192 -4.70 38.87 -23.40
N GLU A 193 -5.72 38.01 -23.59
CA GLU A 193 -6.72 38.13 -24.66
C GLU A 193 -7.44 39.49 -24.60
N ARG A 194 -7.93 39.89 -23.43
CA ARG A 194 -8.62 41.17 -23.23
C ARG A 194 -7.70 42.38 -23.37
N THR A 195 -6.41 42.25 -23.05
CA THR A 195 -5.42 43.33 -23.21
C THR A 195 -5.03 43.54 -24.67
N TYR A 196 -4.97 42.47 -25.47
CA TYR A 196 -4.69 42.57 -26.91
C TYR A 196 -5.96 42.72 -27.78
N ASN A 197 -7.14 42.40 -27.24
CA ASN A 197 -8.40 42.23 -27.98
C ASN A 197 -8.25 41.25 -29.17
N LYS A 198 -7.65 40.09 -28.87
CA LYS A 198 -7.33 38.96 -29.78
C LYS A 198 -7.46 37.64 -29.04
N SER A 199 -7.58 36.51 -29.74
CA SER A 199 -7.53 35.20 -29.08
C SER A 199 -6.11 34.86 -28.61
N LEU A 200 -5.99 33.94 -27.65
CA LEU A 200 -4.69 33.53 -27.12
C LEU A 200 -3.83 32.82 -28.18
N GLU A 201 -4.47 32.08 -29.10
CA GLU A 201 -3.84 31.54 -30.32
C GLU A 201 -3.24 32.65 -31.19
N GLU A 202 -4.00 33.71 -31.52
CA GLU A 202 -3.49 34.84 -32.31
C GLU A 202 -2.31 35.53 -31.59
N VAL A 203 -2.42 35.76 -30.27
CA VAL A 203 -1.36 36.40 -29.49
C VAL A 203 -0.10 35.53 -29.44
N PHE A 204 -0.21 34.24 -29.15
CA PHE A 204 0.97 33.36 -29.07
C PHE A 204 1.60 33.17 -30.45
N LYS A 205 0.78 33.03 -31.50
CA LYS A 205 1.25 32.92 -32.88
C LYS A 205 2.06 34.14 -33.30
N GLU A 206 1.54 35.34 -33.11
CA GLU A 206 2.21 36.59 -33.49
C GLU A 206 3.44 36.91 -32.62
N ASN A 207 3.37 36.68 -31.30
CA ASN A 207 4.34 37.22 -30.34
C ASN A 207 5.36 36.19 -29.81
N ILE A 208 5.15 34.89 -30.08
CA ILE A 208 6.03 33.80 -29.65
C ILE A 208 6.32 32.83 -30.80
N PHE A 209 5.31 32.18 -31.36
CA PHE A 209 5.52 31.01 -32.23
C PHE A 209 6.07 31.38 -33.61
N GLN A 210 5.49 32.35 -34.33
CA GLN A 210 6.03 32.80 -35.62
C GLN A 210 7.44 33.43 -35.49
N PRO A 211 7.72 34.32 -34.51
CA PRO A 211 9.08 34.82 -34.30
C PRO A 211 10.11 33.74 -33.99
N LEU A 212 9.69 32.62 -33.37
CA LEU A 212 10.52 31.46 -33.08
C LEU A 212 10.42 30.34 -34.13
N GLY A 213 9.69 30.49 -35.23
CA GLY A 213 9.48 29.42 -36.22
C GLY A 213 9.02 28.11 -35.57
N MET A 214 7.94 28.17 -34.79
CA MET A 214 7.27 27.04 -34.13
C MET A 214 5.91 26.82 -34.80
N ASP A 215 5.92 26.28 -36.01
CA ASP A 215 4.72 26.19 -36.85
C ASP A 215 3.70 25.13 -36.38
N HIS A 216 4.15 24.15 -35.58
CA HIS A 216 3.34 23.06 -35.03
C HIS A 216 3.21 23.13 -33.51
N VAL A 217 3.09 24.35 -32.96
CA VAL A 217 2.62 24.59 -31.60
C VAL A 217 1.41 25.52 -31.66
N THR A 218 0.26 25.04 -31.18
CA THR A 218 -1.03 25.71 -31.39
C THR A 218 -2.09 25.25 -30.38
N PHE A 219 -3.10 26.08 -30.12
CA PHE A 219 -4.35 25.68 -29.46
C PHE A 219 -5.32 24.95 -30.41
N HIS A 220 -5.10 25.00 -31.72
CA HIS A 220 -6.03 24.53 -32.75
C HIS A 220 -5.31 23.62 -33.76
N PRO A 221 -5.07 22.33 -33.42
CA PRO A 221 -4.36 21.40 -34.28
C PRO A 221 -4.95 21.29 -35.68
N SER A 222 -4.11 21.39 -36.70
CA SER A 222 -4.50 21.17 -38.09
C SER A 222 -4.85 19.70 -38.38
N ALA A 223 -5.38 19.41 -39.57
CA ALA A 223 -5.57 18.03 -40.01
C ALA A 223 -4.27 17.20 -40.02
N GLU A 224 -3.13 17.83 -40.33
CA GLU A 224 -1.80 17.19 -40.26
C GLU A 224 -1.44 16.88 -38.80
N ASP A 225 -1.54 17.86 -37.90
CA ASP A 225 -1.22 17.68 -36.48
C ASP A 225 -2.11 16.61 -35.82
N LYS A 226 -3.41 16.58 -36.18
CA LYS A 226 -4.36 15.55 -35.74
C LYS A 226 -3.96 14.15 -36.25
N SER A 227 -3.46 14.03 -37.48
CA SER A 227 -2.95 12.76 -38.01
C SER A 227 -1.64 12.30 -37.35
N ASN A 228 -0.88 13.25 -36.80
CA ASN A 228 0.39 13.02 -36.12
C ASN A 228 0.29 13.00 -34.58
N LEU A 229 -0.92 13.05 -34.03
CA LEU A 229 -1.18 13.08 -32.58
C LEU A 229 -0.77 11.77 -31.88
N ALA A 230 -0.03 11.88 -30.78
CA ALA A 230 0.18 10.78 -29.83
C ALA A 230 -1.11 10.50 -29.05
N TYR A 231 -1.48 9.22 -28.91
CA TYR A 231 -2.73 8.84 -28.26
C TYR A 231 -2.63 9.06 -26.75
N MET A 232 -3.77 9.38 -26.11
CA MET A 232 -3.86 9.39 -24.65
C MET A 232 -3.94 7.94 -24.14
N HIS A 233 -3.20 7.64 -23.07
CA HIS A 233 -3.18 6.33 -22.45
C HIS A 233 -3.63 6.41 -21.00
N ARG A 234 -4.21 5.32 -20.50
CA ARG A 234 -4.49 5.10 -19.09
C ARG A 234 -3.83 3.81 -18.64
N ARG A 235 -3.11 3.88 -17.53
CA ARG A 235 -2.68 2.70 -16.77
C ARG A 235 -3.77 2.34 -15.74
N SER A 236 -4.11 1.06 -15.65
CA SER A 236 -4.94 0.54 -14.56
C SER A 236 -4.13 0.42 -13.27
N PRO A 237 -4.77 0.31 -12.10
CA PRO A 237 -4.10 -0.06 -10.85
C PRO A 237 -3.32 -1.39 -10.93
N SER A 238 -3.67 -2.27 -11.88
CA SER A 238 -2.96 -3.52 -12.17
C SER A 238 -1.76 -3.36 -13.13
N GLY A 239 -1.21 -2.15 -13.27
CA GLY A 239 -0.05 -1.86 -14.14
C GLY A 239 -0.32 -1.87 -15.66
N LYS A 240 -1.46 -2.43 -16.10
CA LYS A 240 -1.79 -2.62 -17.51
C LYS A 240 -2.08 -1.31 -18.23
N LEU A 241 -1.45 -1.14 -19.38
CA LEU A 241 -1.58 0.07 -20.19
C LEU A 241 -2.64 -0.11 -21.29
N SER A 242 -3.43 0.93 -21.53
CA SER A 242 -4.48 0.95 -22.55
C SER A 242 -4.63 2.33 -23.18
N THR A 243 -5.05 2.39 -24.44
CA THR A 243 -5.48 3.65 -25.08
C THR A 243 -6.80 4.12 -24.48
N THR A 244 -6.95 5.42 -24.21
CA THR A 244 -8.17 6.02 -23.69
C THR A 244 -8.58 7.23 -24.52
N ASP A 245 -9.84 7.67 -24.38
CA ASP A 245 -10.31 8.89 -25.03
C ASP A 245 -9.51 10.10 -24.54
N HIS A 246 -9.10 10.98 -25.46
CA HIS A 246 -8.54 12.28 -25.07
C HIS A 246 -9.58 13.04 -24.25
N PHE A 247 -9.20 13.63 -23.11
CA PHE A 247 -10.15 14.40 -22.29
C PHE A 247 -10.34 15.83 -22.84
N TYR A 248 -9.27 16.47 -23.31
CA TYR A 248 -9.34 17.77 -23.99
C TYR A 248 -9.76 17.61 -25.46
N ARG A 249 -11.03 17.25 -25.70
CA ARG A 249 -11.53 16.81 -27.03
C ARG A 249 -11.81 17.95 -28.01
N ARG A 250 -12.23 19.11 -27.51
CA ARG A 250 -12.87 20.13 -28.34
C ARG A 250 -11.99 20.66 -29.47
N PRO A 251 -10.69 21.00 -29.26
CA PRO A 251 -9.81 21.41 -30.36
C PRO A 251 -9.55 20.30 -31.39
N LEU A 252 -9.59 19.03 -30.97
CA LEU A 252 -9.38 17.88 -31.84
C LEU A 252 -10.60 17.61 -32.73
N LEU A 253 -11.82 17.89 -32.24
CA LEU A 253 -13.07 17.73 -32.99
C LEU A 253 -13.44 18.94 -33.85
N ALA A 254 -12.89 20.11 -33.54
CA ALA A 254 -13.16 21.36 -34.23
C ALA A 254 -12.77 21.30 -35.72
N GLN A 255 -13.60 21.93 -36.56
CA GLN A 255 -13.31 22.11 -37.99
C GLN A 255 -12.36 23.28 -38.23
N ASP A 256 -11.67 23.29 -39.37
CA ASP A 256 -10.72 24.36 -39.70
C ASP A 256 -11.42 25.74 -39.72
N GLY A 257 -10.94 26.67 -38.91
CA GLY A 257 -11.53 28.01 -38.74
C GLY A 257 -12.66 28.10 -37.70
N GLU A 258 -13.05 27.01 -37.05
CA GLU A 258 -13.96 27.04 -35.90
C GLU A 258 -13.27 27.67 -34.68
N LYS A 259 -13.96 28.59 -33.99
CA LYS A 259 -13.41 29.25 -32.80
C LYS A 259 -13.56 28.35 -31.58
N VAL A 260 -12.44 27.84 -31.07
CA VAL A 260 -12.37 27.04 -29.85
C VAL A 260 -11.78 27.89 -28.71
N PRO A 261 -12.28 27.78 -27.47
CA PRO A 261 -11.69 28.46 -26.32
C PRO A 261 -10.23 28.04 -26.08
N CYS A 262 -9.38 29.01 -25.72
CA CYS A 262 -7.94 28.80 -25.50
C CYS A 262 -7.59 28.87 -24.01
N ALA A 263 -7.06 27.78 -23.46
CA ALA A 263 -6.75 27.66 -22.03
C ALA A 263 -5.28 28.00 -21.73
N GLY A 264 -4.99 29.18 -21.18
CA GLY A 264 -3.62 29.59 -20.84
C GLY A 264 -2.90 28.70 -19.81
N GLY A 265 -3.64 27.86 -19.08
CA GLY A 265 -3.13 26.87 -18.15
C GLY A 265 -2.73 25.55 -18.80
N HIS A 266 -3.31 25.14 -19.93
CA HIS A 266 -3.09 23.77 -20.44
C HIS A 266 -3.32 23.54 -21.95
N GLY A 267 -3.77 24.54 -22.72
CA GLY A 267 -4.43 24.31 -24.01
C GLY A 267 -3.56 24.05 -25.25
N CYS A 268 -2.23 24.16 -25.18
CA CYS A 268 -1.40 23.91 -26.37
C CYS A 268 -1.26 22.42 -26.68
N PHE A 269 -1.25 22.12 -27.98
CA PHE A 269 -0.65 20.92 -28.56
C PHE A 269 0.66 21.31 -29.25
N GLY A 270 1.57 20.35 -29.42
CA GLY A 270 2.68 20.55 -30.35
C GLY A 270 3.81 19.54 -30.30
N ARG A 271 4.86 19.82 -31.07
CA ARG A 271 6.08 18.99 -31.15
C ARG A 271 7.05 19.36 -30.02
N PRO A 272 7.57 18.40 -29.23
CA PRO A 272 8.47 18.68 -28.10
C PRO A 272 9.70 19.53 -28.46
N VAL A 273 10.25 19.34 -29.67
CA VAL A 273 11.45 20.05 -30.13
C VAL A 273 11.19 21.52 -30.44
N GLU A 274 10.05 21.83 -31.05
CA GLU A 274 9.64 23.21 -31.28
C GLU A 274 9.36 23.92 -29.95
N PHE A 275 8.67 23.26 -29.01
CA PHE A 275 8.42 23.82 -27.68
C PHE A 275 9.72 24.11 -26.91
N GLY A 276 10.75 23.27 -27.08
CA GLY A 276 12.09 23.46 -26.51
C GLY A 276 12.81 24.74 -26.96
N ARG A 277 12.35 25.43 -28.02
CA ARG A 277 12.86 26.75 -28.39
C ARG A 277 12.53 27.82 -27.33
N ILE A 278 11.40 27.70 -26.63
CA ILE A 278 11.06 28.60 -25.50
C ILE A 278 12.01 28.38 -24.32
N ILE A 279 12.39 27.13 -24.04
CA ILE A 279 13.40 26.81 -23.02
C ILE A 279 14.76 27.40 -23.40
N SER A 280 15.18 27.22 -24.65
CA SER A 280 16.44 27.74 -25.18
C SER A 280 16.52 29.27 -25.15
N LEU A 281 15.41 29.94 -25.50
CA LEU A 281 15.21 31.39 -25.35
C LEU A 281 15.45 31.86 -23.90
N LEU A 282 14.91 31.15 -22.90
CA LEU A 282 15.07 31.48 -21.48
C LEU A 282 16.49 31.20 -20.97
N LEU A 283 17.13 30.10 -21.39
CA LEU A 283 18.55 29.84 -21.17
C LEU A 283 19.42 30.99 -21.73
N ASN A 284 19.02 31.56 -22.86
CA ASN A 284 19.70 32.67 -23.52
C ASN A 284 19.20 34.07 -23.11
N ASN A 285 18.58 34.21 -21.94
CA ASN A 285 18.15 35.51 -21.39
C ASN A 285 17.16 36.28 -22.30
N GLY A 286 16.22 35.57 -22.93
CA GLY A 286 15.13 36.15 -23.72
C GLY A 286 15.46 36.43 -25.19
N LEU A 287 16.56 35.88 -25.71
CA LEU A 287 17.03 36.03 -27.09
C LEU A 287 17.09 34.66 -27.79
N ASP A 288 16.36 34.46 -28.88
CA ASP A 288 16.55 33.26 -29.70
C ASP A 288 17.86 33.38 -30.49
N ALA A 289 18.78 32.45 -30.29
CA ALA A 289 20.09 32.48 -30.92
C ALA A 289 20.02 32.19 -32.44
N LYS A 290 18.99 31.48 -32.91
CA LYS A 290 18.83 31.16 -34.35
C LYS A 290 18.29 32.33 -35.16
N SER A 291 17.17 32.92 -34.73
CA SER A 291 16.54 34.06 -35.44
C SER A 291 17.15 35.42 -35.07
N GLY A 292 17.85 35.51 -33.94
CA GLY A 292 18.29 36.78 -33.35
C GLY A 292 17.14 37.60 -32.73
N VAL A 293 15.91 37.06 -32.69
CA VAL A 293 14.76 37.76 -32.11
C VAL A 293 14.85 37.78 -30.59
N ARG A 294 14.69 38.97 -30.00
CA ARG A 294 14.53 39.15 -28.56
C ARG A 294 13.05 39.24 -28.19
N LEU A 295 12.52 38.21 -27.53
CA LEU A 295 11.15 38.22 -27.01
C LEU A 295 11.05 38.83 -25.61
N LEU A 296 12.12 38.75 -24.79
CA LEU A 296 12.19 39.32 -23.45
C LEU A 296 13.56 39.95 -23.19
N LYS A 297 13.61 40.96 -22.33
CA LYS A 297 14.86 41.52 -21.77
C LYS A 297 15.45 40.53 -20.75
N ALA A 298 16.78 40.51 -20.66
CA ALA A 298 17.50 39.68 -19.70
C ALA A 298 17.07 39.92 -18.23
N LYS A 299 16.74 41.17 -17.86
CA LYS A 299 16.19 41.48 -16.53
C LYS A 299 14.87 40.75 -16.27
N THR A 300 13.95 40.77 -17.23
CA THR A 300 12.64 40.13 -17.09
C THR A 300 12.76 38.62 -16.94
N VAL A 301 13.68 37.99 -17.67
CA VAL A 301 14.00 36.57 -17.48
C VAL A 301 14.61 36.31 -16.10
N ASN A 302 15.45 37.21 -15.57
CA ASN A 302 15.91 37.10 -14.18
C ASN A 302 14.76 37.25 -13.18
N ASP A 303 13.83 38.18 -13.39
CA ASP A 303 12.64 38.36 -12.55
C ASP A 303 11.76 37.09 -12.58
N MET A 304 11.62 36.42 -13.73
CA MET A 304 10.91 35.14 -13.86
C MET A 304 11.60 33.99 -13.10
N PHE A 305 12.93 33.96 -13.08
CA PHE A 305 13.77 32.97 -12.37
C PHE A 305 14.11 33.38 -10.92
N THR A 306 13.40 34.35 -10.36
CA THR A 306 13.50 34.71 -8.93
C THR A 306 12.35 34.07 -8.18
N ASP A 307 12.61 33.44 -7.02
CA ASP A 307 11.55 32.94 -6.15
C ASP A 307 10.65 34.10 -5.69
N GLN A 308 9.34 33.96 -5.96
CA GLN A 308 8.30 34.94 -5.69
C GLN A 308 7.54 34.64 -4.40
N ILE A 309 7.78 33.49 -3.77
CA ILE A 309 7.04 33.01 -2.59
C ILE A 309 7.95 32.53 -1.43
N PRO A 310 9.10 33.17 -1.13
CA PRO A 310 10.07 32.65 -0.17
C PRO A 310 9.53 32.50 1.26
N ASP A 311 8.47 33.24 1.61
CA ASP A 311 7.80 33.21 2.92
C ASP A 311 6.60 32.23 2.98
N LYS A 312 6.46 31.31 2.02
CA LYS A 312 5.30 30.39 1.93
C LYS A 312 5.62 28.95 2.35
N PRO A 313 4.62 28.18 2.81
CA PRO A 313 4.79 26.74 3.08
C PRO A 313 5.30 26.00 1.84
N ARG A 314 6.17 25.02 2.05
CA ARG A 314 6.86 24.27 0.98
C ARG A 314 5.86 23.41 0.20
N PHE A 315 5.52 23.83 -1.01
CA PHE A 315 4.55 23.10 -1.84
C PHE A 315 5.04 21.69 -2.23
N SER A 316 6.36 21.46 -2.30
CA SER A 316 6.96 20.15 -2.57
C SER A 316 6.64 19.07 -1.51
N ASN A 317 6.28 19.48 -0.29
CA ASN A 317 5.86 18.58 0.80
C ASN A 317 4.36 18.70 1.14
N LEU A 318 3.59 19.49 0.39
CA LEU A 318 2.13 19.49 0.53
C LEU A 318 1.60 18.23 -0.16
N SER A 319 0.94 17.36 0.62
CA SER A 319 0.17 16.26 0.05
C SER A 319 -0.97 16.86 -0.78
N VAL A 320 -0.99 16.59 -2.08
CA VAL A 320 -2.06 17.01 -2.98
C VAL A 320 -3.18 15.98 -2.87
N PRO A 321 -4.38 16.36 -2.37
CA PRO A 321 -5.52 15.45 -2.35
C PRO A 321 -5.88 15.06 -3.78
N VAL A 322 -6.43 13.87 -3.95
CA VAL A 322 -6.79 13.35 -5.26
C VAL A 322 -8.29 13.16 -5.33
N ALA A 323 -8.99 14.16 -5.86
CA ALA A 323 -10.43 14.12 -6.05
C ALA A 323 -10.84 13.31 -7.30
N LYS A 324 -9.90 13.08 -8.24
CA LYS A 324 -10.07 12.27 -9.46
C LYS A 324 -8.82 11.40 -9.73
N PRO A 325 -8.70 10.20 -9.11
CA PRO A 325 -7.50 9.35 -9.19
C PRO A 325 -7.21 8.79 -10.58
N GLU A 326 -8.16 8.92 -11.51
CA GLU A 326 -7.98 8.55 -12.91
C GLU A 326 -7.23 9.61 -13.74
N LEU A 327 -6.94 10.78 -13.15
CA LEU A 327 -6.16 11.88 -13.75
C LEU A 327 -4.81 12.10 -13.08
N ALA A 328 -4.70 11.90 -11.77
CA ALA A 328 -3.47 12.12 -11.00
C ALA A 328 -3.34 11.14 -9.83
N ASN A 329 -2.11 10.69 -9.55
CA ASN A 329 -1.75 10.00 -8.32
C ASN A 329 -1.42 11.02 -7.21
N PRO A 330 -1.51 10.63 -5.92
CA PRO A 330 -1.15 11.52 -4.81
C PRO A 330 0.33 11.91 -4.88
N THR A 331 0.61 13.21 -4.74
CA THR A 331 1.97 13.76 -4.65
C THR A 331 2.23 14.37 -3.28
N PRO A 332 3.47 14.40 -2.78
CA PRO A 332 4.69 13.88 -3.43
C PRO A 332 4.77 12.34 -3.37
N LEU A 333 5.17 11.72 -4.48
CA LEU A 333 5.46 10.28 -4.54
C LEU A 333 6.65 9.88 -3.64
N THR A 334 7.49 10.85 -3.25
CA THR A 334 8.54 10.71 -2.24
C THR A 334 8.69 12.03 -1.50
N PRO A 335 8.51 12.09 -0.17
CA PRO A 335 8.67 13.33 0.59
C PRO A 335 10.08 13.91 0.47
N MET A 336 10.21 15.21 0.23
CA MET A 336 11.51 15.89 0.20
C MET A 336 11.99 16.19 1.64
N PRO A 337 13.30 16.05 1.93
CA PRO A 337 13.84 16.32 3.27
C PRO A 337 13.59 17.76 3.77
N ASP A 338 13.52 17.93 5.09
CA ASP A 338 13.22 19.21 5.76
C ASP A 338 14.28 20.32 5.58
N ASP A 339 15.42 20.06 4.94
CA ASP A 339 16.41 21.05 4.52
C ASP A 339 16.32 21.41 3.02
N HIS A 340 15.54 20.66 2.24
CA HIS A 340 15.34 20.90 0.81
C HIS A 340 14.09 21.78 0.59
N THR A 341 14.28 22.97 -0.01
CA THR A 341 13.19 23.88 -0.38
C THR A 341 13.11 24.08 -1.89
N GLU A 342 11.88 24.12 -2.40
CA GLU A 342 11.57 24.64 -3.72
C GLU A 342 10.86 25.99 -3.57
N GLY A 343 11.24 26.95 -4.40
CA GLY A 343 10.57 28.22 -4.60
C GLY A 343 9.71 28.19 -5.88
N TRP A 344 9.03 29.30 -6.16
CA TRP A 344 8.21 29.44 -7.36
C TRP A 344 8.51 30.74 -8.10
N GLY A 345 8.88 30.63 -9.38
CA GLY A 345 9.15 31.75 -10.26
C GLY A 345 7.89 32.44 -10.79
N LEU A 346 7.99 33.14 -11.91
CA LEU A 346 6.80 33.58 -12.62
C LEU A 346 6.33 32.46 -13.56
N SER A 347 5.57 31.52 -12.99
CA SER A 347 4.89 30.35 -13.61
C SER A 347 5.64 29.00 -13.67
N PHE A 348 6.65 28.75 -12.83
CA PHE A 348 7.35 27.46 -12.75
C PHE A 348 8.06 27.25 -11.40
N SER A 349 8.38 26.00 -11.05
CA SER A 349 9.15 25.71 -9.83
C SER A 349 10.62 26.11 -9.99
N ILE A 350 11.27 26.44 -8.88
CA ILE A 350 12.70 26.77 -8.80
C ILE A 350 13.31 25.95 -7.66
N ASN A 351 14.31 25.10 -7.94
CA ASN A 351 15.01 24.35 -6.90
C ASN A 351 16.06 25.23 -6.18
N HIS A 352 16.08 25.25 -4.85
CA HIS A 352 17.08 26.04 -4.09
C HIS A 352 18.39 25.29 -3.80
N PHE A 353 18.45 24.00 -4.12
CA PHE A 353 19.57 23.10 -3.85
C PHE A 353 20.02 22.39 -5.16
N PRO A 354 21.30 22.01 -5.31
CA PRO A 354 21.73 21.15 -6.42
C PRO A 354 21.07 19.77 -6.30
N GLU A 355 20.48 19.27 -7.38
CA GLU A 355 19.77 17.99 -7.39
C GLU A 355 20.67 16.78 -7.69
N SER A 356 20.22 15.60 -7.25
CA SER A 356 20.77 14.30 -7.65
C SER A 356 20.73 14.04 -9.16
N THR A 357 19.84 14.74 -9.88
CA THR A 357 19.75 14.78 -11.35
C THR A 357 20.92 15.53 -12.02
N GLY A 358 21.71 16.29 -11.24
CA GLY A 358 22.77 17.17 -11.71
C GLY A 358 22.33 18.59 -12.03
N ARG A 359 21.03 18.93 -11.90
CA ARG A 359 20.53 20.31 -12.04
C ARG A 359 21.08 21.19 -10.93
N ALA A 360 21.57 22.37 -11.28
CA ALA A 360 22.05 23.34 -10.30
C ALA A 360 20.90 24.00 -9.53
N ALA A 361 21.18 24.48 -8.32
CA ALA A 361 20.30 25.43 -7.62
C ALA A 361 20.00 26.65 -8.50
N GLY A 362 18.74 27.08 -8.53
CA GLY A 362 18.22 28.14 -9.40
C GLY A 362 17.82 27.68 -10.80
N SER A 363 17.69 26.37 -11.04
CA SER A 363 17.08 25.85 -12.28
C SER A 363 15.56 25.97 -12.22
N ALA A 364 14.93 26.13 -13.37
CA ALA A 364 13.47 26.08 -13.48
C ALA A 364 12.99 24.70 -13.95
N SER A 365 11.78 24.32 -13.56
CA SER A 365 11.05 23.20 -14.15
C SER A 365 9.54 23.36 -14.06
N TRP A 366 8.83 22.64 -14.91
CA TRP A 366 7.44 22.27 -14.64
C TRP A 366 7.02 21.02 -15.40
N GLU A 367 5.85 20.52 -15.05
CA GLU A 367 5.31 19.24 -15.51
C GLU A 367 3.99 19.40 -16.25
N GLY A 368 3.61 18.37 -17.01
CA GLY A 368 2.36 18.25 -17.74
C GLY A 368 1.63 16.97 -17.35
N LEU A 369 0.30 17.08 -17.17
CA LEU A 369 -0.56 16.03 -16.60
C LEU A 369 -0.36 14.63 -17.22
N ALA A 370 -0.16 14.56 -18.54
CA ALA A 370 0.04 13.28 -19.22
C ALA A 370 1.49 12.74 -19.10
N ASN A 371 2.13 12.94 -17.93
CA ASN A 371 3.53 12.65 -17.62
C ASN A 371 4.51 13.27 -18.65
N LEU A 372 4.50 14.60 -18.74
CA LEU A 372 5.53 15.40 -19.42
C LEU A 372 6.36 16.17 -18.38
N PHE A 373 7.65 16.37 -18.63
CA PHE A 373 8.57 17.12 -17.74
C PHE A 373 9.50 18.02 -18.55
N TRP A 374 9.68 19.29 -18.13
CA TRP A 374 10.71 20.16 -18.69
C TRP A 374 11.57 20.82 -17.61
N PHE A 375 12.80 21.15 -17.98
CA PHE A 375 13.70 21.92 -17.13
C PHE A 375 14.56 22.93 -17.92
N ALA A 376 15.01 23.98 -17.22
CA ALA A 376 15.93 24.99 -17.71
C ALA A 376 16.98 25.33 -16.64
N ASP A 377 18.17 24.74 -16.74
CA ASP A 377 19.33 25.06 -15.89
C ASP A 377 20.18 26.15 -16.58
N ARG A 378 19.97 27.39 -16.13
CA ARG A 378 20.68 28.56 -16.64
C ARG A 378 22.16 28.61 -16.22
N LYS A 379 22.55 27.92 -15.13
CA LYS A 379 23.93 27.91 -14.63
C LYS A 379 24.81 26.97 -15.45
N ASN A 380 24.29 25.77 -15.73
CA ASN A 380 24.97 24.76 -16.55
C ASN A 380 24.68 24.90 -18.06
N ASN A 381 23.83 25.86 -18.44
CA ASN A 381 23.39 26.12 -19.82
C ASN A 381 22.88 24.85 -20.51
N ILE A 382 21.88 24.22 -19.88
CA ILE A 382 21.23 23.02 -20.38
C ILE A 382 19.74 23.04 -20.02
N GLY A 383 18.91 22.63 -20.95
CA GLY A 383 17.49 22.40 -20.71
C GLY A 383 17.05 21.13 -21.41
N GLY A 384 15.85 20.65 -21.10
CA GLY A 384 15.33 19.44 -21.72
C GLY A 384 13.83 19.28 -21.56
N ILE A 385 13.27 18.42 -22.40
CA ILE A 385 11.86 18.01 -22.41
C ILE A 385 11.82 16.48 -22.50
N ILE A 386 11.09 15.87 -21.57
CA ILE A 386 10.59 14.50 -21.62
C ILE A 386 9.09 14.60 -21.93
N ALA A 387 8.60 13.90 -22.96
CA ALA A 387 7.20 13.89 -23.34
C ALA A 387 6.67 12.47 -23.50
N SER A 388 5.61 12.16 -22.75
CA SER A 388 4.76 10.98 -22.91
C SER A 388 3.29 11.42 -22.99
N GLN A 389 2.35 10.47 -23.06
CA GLN A 389 0.90 10.72 -23.03
C GLN A 389 0.18 9.65 -22.18
N ILE A 390 0.51 9.60 -20.90
CA ILE A 390 0.01 8.57 -19.97
C ILE A 390 -0.69 9.22 -18.78
N LEU A 391 -1.83 8.67 -18.36
CA LEU A 391 -2.53 8.95 -17.12
C LEU A 391 -2.58 7.70 -16.22
N PRO A 392 -2.72 7.86 -14.89
CA PRO A 392 -2.71 9.14 -14.16
C PRO A 392 -1.33 9.83 -14.17
N TYR A 393 -1.32 11.14 -13.91
CA TYR A 393 -0.10 11.90 -13.60
C TYR A 393 0.65 11.27 -12.42
N GLY A 394 1.98 11.24 -12.48
CA GLY A 394 2.81 10.46 -11.57
C GLY A 394 2.72 8.96 -11.87
N ASP A 395 2.71 8.57 -13.16
CA ASP A 395 2.52 7.18 -13.58
C ASP A 395 3.66 6.29 -13.07
N GLY A 396 3.29 5.30 -12.26
CA GLY A 396 4.23 4.40 -11.60
C GLY A 396 5.21 3.72 -12.55
N LEU A 397 4.90 3.45 -13.83
CA LEU A 397 5.84 2.82 -14.78
C LEU A 397 6.60 3.80 -15.69
N SER A 398 6.31 5.10 -15.60
CA SER A 398 7.29 6.13 -15.94
C SER A 398 8.40 6.24 -14.86
N VAL A 399 8.15 5.68 -13.66
CA VAL A 399 9.05 5.69 -12.50
C VAL A 399 9.69 4.31 -12.18
N ALA A 400 8.97 3.19 -12.26
CA ALA A 400 9.36 1.82 -11.90
C ALA A 400 10.18 1.09 -13.00
N SER A 401 10.29 1.74 -14.15
CA SER A 401 11.43 1.59 -15.04
C SER A 401 12.75 1.92 -14.33
N GLY A 402 12.70 2.73 -13.26
CA GLY A 402 13.72 2.98 -12.25
C GLY A 402 14.34 1.69 -11.73
N VAL A 403 13.59 0.80 -11.06
CA VAL A 403 14.17 -0.46 -10.53
C VAL A 403 14.93 -1.22 -11.63
N LEU A 404 14.34 -1.47 -12.81
CA LEU A 404 15.04 -2.21 -13.87
C LEU A 404 16.31 -1.48 -14.34
N ALA A 405 16.24 -0.18 -14.60
CA ALA A 405 17.38 0.63 -15.00
C ALA A 405 18.47 0.71 -13.91
N LEU A 406 18.07 0.68 -12.64
CA LEU A 406 18.95 0.71 -11.47
C LEU A 406 19.62 -0.65 -11.22
N VAL A 407 18.91 -1.77 -11.43
CA VAL A 407 19.53 -3.12 -11.48
C VAL A 407 20.54 -3.18 -12.64
N THR A 408 20.14 -2.77 -13.85
CA THR A 408 21.01 -2.72 -15.02
C THR A 408 22.24 -1.83 -14.78
N PHE A 409 22.07 -0.66 -14.17
CA PHE A 409 23.15 0.26 -13.81
C PHE A 409 24.09 -0.33 -12.75
N ALA A 410 23.56 -0.89 -11.66
CA ALA A 410 24.34 -1.53 -10.61
C ALA A 410 25.13 -2.74 -11.15
N PHE A 411 24.49 -3.57 -11.98
CA PHE A 411 25.10 -4.73 -12.63
C PHE A 411 26.24 -4.33 -13.59
N GLN A 412 26.03 -3.32 -14.43
CA GLN A 412 27.07 -2.79 -15.32
C GLN A 412 28.24 -2.21 -14.51
N SER A 413 27.96 -1.40 -13.48
CA SER A 413 28.98 -0.71 -12.68
C SER A 413 29.82 -1.69 -11.86
N SER A 414 29.19 -2.64 -11.18
CA SER A 414 29.87 -3.72 -10.45
C SER A 414 30.67 -4.63 -11.39
N THR A 415 30.16 -4.94 -12.59
CA THR A 415 30.90 -5.70 -13.62
C THR A 415 32.14 -4.96 -14.12
N VAL A 416 32.07 -3.64 -14.33
CA VAL A 416 33.22 -2.81 -14.71
C VAL A 416 34.25 -2.77 -13.57
N LEU A 417 33.81 -2.62 -12.33
CA LEU A 417 34.70 -2.63 -11.16
C LEU A 417 35.36 -4.01 -10.96
N TYR A 418 34.60 -5.11 -11.06
CA TYR A 418 35.12 -6.48 -11.04
C TYR A 418 36.21 -6.70 -12.11
N LYS A 419 35.94 -6.33 -13.37
CA LYS A 419 36.91 -6.43 -14.47
C LYS A 419 38.17 -5.60 -14.18
N THR A 420 37.98 -4.40 -13.61
CA THR A 420 39.06 -3.50 -13.20
C THR A 420 39.93 -4.16 -12.13
N VAL A 421 39.37 -4.59 -11.00
CA VAL A 421 40.10 -5.25 -9.90
C VAL A 421 40.77 -6.55 -10.38
N ARG A 422 40.08 -7.37 -11.18
CA ARG A 422 40.62 -8.62 -11.78
C ARG A 422 41.82 -8.39 -12.69
N SER A 423 41.94 -7.22 -13.34
CA SER A 423 43.09 -6.90 -14.21
C SER A 423 44.41 -6.75 -13.42
N TYR A 424 44.34 -6.39 -12.14
CA TYR A 424 45.50 -6.30 -11.26
C TYR A 424 45.83 -7.68 -10.68
N LYS A 425 46.86 -8.34 -11.22
CA LYS A 425 47.39 -9.59 -10.64
C LYS A 425 47.99 -9.32 -9.25
N THR A 426 47.26 -9.70 -8.20
CA THR A 426 47.62 -9.40 -6.81
C THR A 426 47.82 -10.64 -5.92
N GLN A 427 48.76 -10.54 -4.97
CA GLN A 427 48.97 -11.51 -3.89
C GLN A 427 48.37 -11.08 -2.54
N ASP A 428 47.72 -9.92 -2.45
CA ASP A 428 47.04 -9.47 -1.24
C ASP A 428 45.72 -10.20 -0.96
N ALA A 429 45.39 -10.35 0.32
CA ALA A 429 44.19 -11.06 0.76
C ALA A 429 42.92 -10.21 0.61
N ASN A 430 42.98 -8.92 0.93
CA ASN A 430 41.82 -8.03 0.92
C ASN A 430 41.37 -7.71 -0.50
N ALA A 431 42.30 -7.45 -1.42
CA ALA A 431 42.00 -7.26 -2.84
C ALA A 431 41.47 -8.54 -3.51
N ARG A 432 41.91 -9.74 -3.07
CA ARG A 432 41.28 -11.00 -3.50
C ARG A 432 39.86 -11.16 -2.96
N ALA A 433 39.64 -10.82 -1.69
CA ALA A 433 38.32 -10.89 -1.05
C ALA A 433 37.34 -9.91 -1.74
N LEU A 434 37.73 -8.66 -1.96
CA LEU A 434 36.93 -7.68 -2.71
C LEU A 434 36.58 -8.16 -4.13
N LYS A 435 37.55 -8.77 -4.83
CA LYS A 435 37.34 -9.33 -6.18
C LYS A 435 36.37 -10.51 -6.18
N ASN A 436 36.27 -11.27 -5.08
CA ASN A 436 35.26 -12.31 -4.93
C ASN A 436 33.90 -11.69 -4.56
N GLU A 437 33.86 -10.74 -3.62
CA GLU A 437 32.63 -10.04 -3.23
C GLU A 437 31.94 -9.36 -4.42
N LEU A 438 32.72 -8.69 -5.28
CA LEU A 438 32.23 -8.10 -6.53
C LEU A 438 31.70 -9.15 -7.52
N ASN A 439 32.28 -10.35 -7.55
CA ASN A 439 31.81 -11.45 -8.39
C ASN A 439 30.43 -11.94 -7.91
N ASP A 440 30.30 -12.11 -6.60
CA ASP A 440 29.07 -12.62 -5.98
C ASP A 440 27.95 -11.57 -6.09
N LEU A 441 28.26 -10.29 -5.87
CA LEU A 441 27.35 -9.16 -6.12
C LEU A 441 26.92 -9.10 -7.59
N THR A 442 27.82 -9.29 -8.56
CA THR A 442 27.39 -9.36 -9.98
C THR A 442 26.48 -10.56 -10.27
N GLY A 443 26.67 -11.69 -9.59
CA GLY A 443 25.78 -12.85 -9.70
C GLY A 443 24.39 -12.56 -9.17
N VAL A 444 24.30 -11.99 -7.97
CA VAL A 444 23.03 -11.62 -7.31
C VAL A 444 22.27 -10.54 -8.10
N LEU A 445 22.97 -9.52 -8.61
CA LEU A 445 22.38 -8.50 -9.49
C LEU A 445 21.89 -9.08 -10.83
N HIS A 446 22.56 -10.12 -11.36
CA HIS A 446 22.10 -10.81 -12.56
C HIS A 446 20.83 -11.62 -12.28
N SER A 447 20.77 -12.36 -11.16
CA SER A 447 19.56 -13.07 -10.73
C SER A 447 18.39 -12.11 -10.48
N LEU A 448 18.64 -10.93 -9.89
CA LEU A 448 17.60 -9.91 -9.75
C LEU A 448 17.13 -9.39 -11.11
N LEU A 449 18.05 -9.13 -12.04
CA LEU A 449 17.70 -8.69 -13.39
C LEU A 449 16.82 -9.73 -14.11
N GLU A 450 17.15 -11.01 -13.99
CA GLU A 450 16.33 -12.11 -14.53
C GLU A 450 14.96 -12.19 -13.85
N THR A 451 14.87 -12.11 -12.52
CA THR A 451 13.58 -12.17 -11.80
C THR A 451 12.69 -10.98 -12.15
N VAL A 452 13.20 -9.75 -12.15
CA VAL A 452 12.45 -8.53 -12.52
C VAL A 452 12.00 -8.58 -13.99
N THR A 453 12.78 -9.21 -14.87
CA THR A 453 12.42 -9.38 -16.29
C THR A 453 11.36 -10.45 -16.50
N ASN A 454 11.44 -11.56 -15.76
CA ASN A 454 10.54 -12.72 -15.91
C ASN A 454 9.22 -12.59 -15.14
N TYR A 455 9.17 -11.77 -14.09
CA TYR A 455 8.01 -11.60 -13.20
C TYR A 455 7.72 -10.11 -12.96
N PRO A 456 7.20 -9.38 -13.97
CA PRO A 456 7.02 -7.92 -13.91
C PRO A 456 5.95 -7.46 -12.90
N ASP A 457 5.07 -8.36 -12.43
CA ASP A 457 4.04 -8.07 -11.44
C ASP A 457 4.56 -8.04 -9.98
N LEU A 458 5.83 -8.39 -9.76
CA LEU A 458 6.44 -8.37 -8.43
C LEU A 458 7.01 -6.99 -8.10
N ASN A 459 6.62 -6.46 -6.95
CA ASN A 459 7.14 -5.19 -6.46
C ASN A 459 8.60 -5.34 -5.96
N PHE A 460 9.49 -4.52 -6.50
CA PHE A 460 10.88 -4.38 -6.07
C PHE A 460 11.26 -2.92 -5.79
N ASP A 461 10.27 -2.02 -5.63
CA ASP A 461 10.45 -0.57 -5.44
C ASP A 461 11.26 -0.28 -4.18
N CYS A 462 11.19 -1.18 -3.19
CA CYS A 462 12.01 -1.12 -1.99
C CYS A 462 13.53 -1.11 -2.27
N LEU A 463 13.98 -1.65 -3.40
CA LEU A 463 15.38 -1.74 -3.81
C LEU A 463 15.91 -0.51 -4.57
N GLU A 464 15.09 0.47 -4.97
CA GLU A 464 15.56 1.58 -5.83
C GLU A 464 16.80 2.30 -5.25
N LEU A 465 16.70 2.78 -4.01
CA LEU A 465 17.80 3.47 -3.35
C LEU A 465 19.01 2.55 -3.10
N PRO A 466 18.86 1.32 -2.58
CA PRO A 466 19.95 0.33 -2.53
C PRO A 466 20.67 0.10 -3.87
N LEU A 467 19.94 -0.05 -4.98
CA LEU A 467 20.52 -0.31 -6.30
C LEU A 467 21.23 0.93 -6.87
N LEU A 468 20.64 2.11 -6.73
CA LEU A 468 21.24 3.38 -7.14
C LEU A 468 22.58 3.61 -6.43
N ARG A 469 22.59 3.45 -5.10
CA ARG A 469 23.78 3.69 -4.28
C ARG A 469 24.84 2.60 -4.50
N CYS A 470 24.45 1.33 -4.66
CA CYS A 470 25.34 0.24 -5.08
C CYS A 470 26.08 0.57 -6.39
N GLY A 471 25.35 1.00 -7.43
CA GLY A 471 25.93 1.38 -8.73
C GLY A 471 26.87 2.58 -8.64
N LYS A 472 26.46 3.66 -7.95
CA LYS A 472 27.29 4.84 -7.69
C LYS A 472 28.58 4.48 -6.95
N THR A 473 28.47 3.73 -5.85
CA THR A 473 29.60 3.24 -5.04
C THR A 473 30.60 2.42 -5.87
N CYS A 474 30.12 1.57 -6.80
CA CYS A 474 31.01 0.86 -7.74
C CYS A 474 31.72 1.79 -8.74
N GLU A 475 31.03 2.78 -9.32
CA GLU A 475 31.66 3.75 -10.22
C GLU A 475 32.69 4.64 -9.50
N GLU A 476 32.35 5.16 -8.32
CA GLU A 476 33.19 6.07 -7.52
C GLU A 476 34.48 5.38 -7.08
N TYR A 477 34.40 4.15 -6.60
CA TYR A 477 35.59 3.35 -6.25
C TYR A 477 36.40 2.95 -7.50
N GLY A 478 35.75 2.66 -8.63
CA GLY A 478 36.44 2.47 -9.92
C GLY A 478 37.24 3.71 -10.35
N LYS A 479 36.66 4.91 -10.19
CA LYS A 479 37.33 6.20 -10.43
C LYS A 479 38.47 6.45 -9.42
N LEU A 480 38.35 5.99 -8.18
CA LEU A 480 39.43 6.03 -7.18
C LEU A 480 40.62 5.16 -7.62
N ILE A 481 40.39 3.89 -7.96
CA ILE A 481 41.45 2.99 -8.48
C ILE A 481 42.13 3.61 -9.71
N ALA A 482 41.35 4.11 -10.68
CA ALA A 482 41.88 4.70 -11.91
C ALA A 482 42.72 5.98 -11.67
N ARG A 483 42.39 6.78 -10.66
CA ARG A 483 43.23 7.93 -10.24
C ARG A 483 44.58 7.46 -9.71
N CYS A 484 44.58 6.46 -8.83
CA CYS A 484 45.79 5.95 -8.18
C CYS A 484 46.75 5.26 -9.16
N THR A 485 46.24 4.63 -10.22
CA THR A 485 47.07 3.87 -11.17
C THR A 485 47.51 4.66 -12.42
N LYS A 486 47.12 5.94 -12.52
CA LYS A 486 47.41 6.86 -13.64
C LYS A 486 48.89 7.02 -14.00
N HIS A 487 49.81 6.71 -13.08
CA HIS A 487 51.26 6.81 -13.27
C HIS A 487 51.99 5.45 -13.32
N SER A 488 51.27 4.33 -13.38
CA SER A 488 51.85 2.98 -13.50
C SER A 488 52.45 2.71 -14.90
N ASN A 489 53.71 3.07 -15.09
CA ASN A 489 54.45 2.77 -16.33
C ASN A 489 54.78 1.26 -16.48
N GLY A 490 54.25 0.63 -17.53
CA GLY A 490 54.88 -0.49 -18.24
C GLY A 490 54.93 -1.88 -17.56
N THR A 491 54.25 -2.86 -18.18
CA THR A 491 54.34 -4.33 -17.96
C THR A 491 53.84 -4.92 -16.62
N ARG A 492 53.79 -4.17 -15.51
CA ARG A 492 53.05 -4.58 -14.31
C ARG A 492 52.36 -3.36 -13.68
N PRO A 493 51.01 -3.30 -13.62
CA PRO A 493 50.35 -2.21 -12.92
C PRO A 493 50.70 -2.28 -11.42
N SER A 494 51.04 -1.14 -10.83
CA SER A 494 51.47 -1.06 -9.43
C SER A 494 50.29 -1.34 -8.51
N PHE A 495 50.33 -2.50 -7.86
CA PHE A 495 49.27 -2.94 -6.97
C PHE A 495 49.28 -2.17 -5.62
N ARG A 496 50.40 -1.56 -5.22
CA ARG A 496 50.54 -0.89 -3.92
C ARG A 496 49.79 0.44 -3.80
N ASP A 497 49.51 1.11 -4.92
CA ASP A 497 49.13 2.53 -4.89
C ASP A 497 47.65 2.78 -4.53
N TRP A 498 46.79 1.75 -4.59
CA TRP A 498 45.36 1.88 -4.32
C TRP A 498 44.83 1.13 -3.09
N ILE A 499 45.58 0.19 -2.49
CA ILE A 499 45.14 -0.56 -1.28
C ILE A 499 45.00 0.36 -0.07
N GLY A 500 45.94 1.31 0.08
CA GLY A 500 45.98 2.25 1.21
C GLY A 500 45.03 3.44 1.07
N GLN A 501 44.13 3.41 0.08
CA GLN A 501 43.19 4.51 -0.16
C GLN A 501 41.94 4.34 0.71
N GLN A 502 41.43 5.48 1.16
CA GLN A 502 40.17 5.52 1.89
C GLN A 502 39.03 5.93 0.96
N TYR A 503 37.87 5.30 1.14
CA TYR A 503 36.61 5.66 0.50
C TYR A 503 35.57 5.87 1.62
N LEU A 504 34.92 7.04 1.64
CA LEU A 504 34.10 7.50 2.77
C LEU A 504 34.81 7.33 4.13
N LYS A 505 36.11 7.68 4.16
CA LYS A 505 37.06 7.52 5.28
C LYS A 505 37.26 6.07 5.78
N GLY A 506 36.68 5.06 5.13
CA GLY A 506 36.90 3.63 5.40
C GLY A 506 37.93 2.99 4.49
N ASP A 507 38.44 1.84 4.87
CA ASP A 507 39.44 1.10 4.09
C ASP A 507 38.79 0.14 3.06
N ILE A 508 39.62 -0.67 2.38
CA ILE A 508 39.17 -1.69 1.43
C ILE A 508 38.26 -2.77 2.08
N THR A 509 38.37 -2.99 3.38
CA THR A 509 37.55 -3.91 4.17
C THR A 509 36.15 -3.33 4.37
N ASP A 510 36.06 -2.05 4.77
CA ASP A 510 34.78 -1.36 4.91
C ASP A 510 34.02 -1.26 3.56
N PHE A 511 34.74 -1.00 2.47
CA PHE A 511 34.15 -1.00 1.13
C PHE A 511 33.61 -2.38 0.73
N ARG A 512 34.31 -3.46 1.10
CA ARG A 512 33.83 -4.84 0.87
C ARG A 512 32.60 -5.15 1.74
N ASP A 513 32.62 -4.79 3.03
CA ASP A 513 31.48 -4.99 3.94
C ASP A 513 30.22 -4.26 3.42
N MET A 514 30.40 -3.05 2.88
CA MET A 514 29.34 -2.29 2.21
C MET A 514 28.76 -3.03 0.99
N LEU A 515 29.61 -3.58 0.11
CA LEU A 515 29.13 -4.39 -1.02
C LEU A 515 28.43 -5.69 -0.58
N ALA A 516 28.87 -6.30 0.53
CA ALA A 516 28.19 -7.44 1.12
C ALA A 516 26.78 -7.05 1.64
N GLY A 517 26.64 -5.89 2.29
CA GLY A 517 25.34 -5.34 2.69
C GLY A 517 24.37 -5.16 1.52
N TYR A 518 24.86 -4.63 0.38
CA TYR A 518 24.08 -4.56 -0.87
C TYR A 518 23.67 -5.94 -1.38
N LYS A 519 24.62 -6.88 -1.46
CA LYS A 519 24.39 -8.26 -1.91
C LYS A 519 23.32 -8.96 -1.08
N SER A 520 23.42 -8.88 0.24
CA SER A 520 22.47 -9.52 1.16
C SER A 520 21.09 -8.86 1.13
N THR A 521 21.01 -7.52 1.05
CA THR A 521 19.74 -6.80 0.87
C THR A 521 18.99 -7.26 -0.39
N ILE A 522 19.71 -7.42 -1.50
CA ILE A 522 19.13 -7.92 -2.76
C ILE A 522 18.70 -9.40 -2.63
N ASN A 523 19.50 -10.24 -1.97
CA ASN A 523 19.14 -11.64 -1.72
C ASN A 523 17.87 -11.81 -0.87
N ILE A 524 17.66 -10.94 0.12
CA ILE A 524 16.43 -10.94 0.93
C ILE A 524 15.22 -10.54 0.08
N ALA A 525 15.34 -9.49 -0.75
CA ALA A 525 14.28 -9.14 -1.70
C ALA A 525 13.98 -10.28 -2.71
N LEU A 526 15.01 -10.99 -3.18
CA LEU A 526 14.86 -12.19 -4.02
C LEU A 526 14.22 -13.37 -3.28
N ALA A 527 14.54 -13.58 -2.00
CA ALA A 527 13.91 -14.61 -1.17
C ALA A 527 12.41 -14.32 -0.99
N ASN A 528 12.03 -13.05 -0.76
CA ASN A 528 10.64 -12.60 -0.68
C ASN A 528 9.87 -12.86 -2.00
N ALA A 529 10.50 -12.53 -3.13
CA ALA A 529 9.97 -12.84 -4.45
C ALA A 529 9.81 -14.36 -4.66
N ASN A 530 10.84 -15.16 -4.39
CA ASN A 530 10.81 -16.62 -4.56
C ASN A 530 9.72 -17.29 -3.72
N ILE A 531 9.50 -16.83 -2.50
CA ILE A 531 8.41 -17.24 -1.61
C ILE A 531 7.03 -16.96 -2.24
N THR A 532 6.89 -15.84 -2.93
CA THR A 532 5.65 -15.42 -3.58
C THR A 532 5.37 -16.21 -4.88
N ILE A 533 6.43 -16.54 -5.63
CA ILE A 533 6.34 -17.24 -6.92
C ILE A 533 6.22 -18.77 -6.75
N THR A 534 6.91 -19.35 -5.77
CA THR A 534 7.15 -20.81 -5.69
C THR A 534 6.88 -21.40 -4.31
N ALA A 535 6.52 -22.68 -4.26
CA ALA A 535 6.35 -23.39 -3.00
C ALA A 535 7.72 -23.73 -2.38
N VAL A 536 8.11 -22.97 -1.35
CA VAL A 536 9.39 -23.09 -0.65
C VAL A 536 9.35 -24.19 0.42
N THR A 537 10.43 -24.96 0.55
CA THR A 537 10.53 -26.02 1.59
C THR A 537 10.90 -25.45 2.95
N ARG A 538 10.53 -26.14 4.05
CA ARG A 538 10.82 -25.64 5.41
C ARG A 538 12.31 -25.39 5.67
N ASN A 539 13.20 -26.25 5.15
CA ASN A 539 14.65 -26.03 5.29
C ASN A 539 15.09 -24.70 4.67
N VAL A 540 14.51 -24.31 3.53
CA VAL A 540 14.82 -23.05 2.85
C VAL A 540 14.19 -21.85 3.57
N ILE A 541 13.06 -22.04 4.25
CA ILE A 541 12.49 -21.02 5.16
C ILE A 541 13.45 -20.78 6.35
N ASP A 542 14.00 -21.84 6.94
CA ASP A 542 14.98 -21.71 8.03
C ASP A 542 16.29 -21.06 7.53
N GLU A 543 16.79 -21.42 6.35
CA GLU A 543 17.93 -20.75 5.69
C GLU A 543 17.67 -19.25 5.42
N TYR A 544 16.43 -18.86 5.10
CA TYR A 544 16.07 -17.45 4.93
C TYR A 544 15.99 -16.68 6.27
N LYS A 545 15.57 -17.32 7.37
CA LYS A 545 15.62 -16.70 8.71
C LYS A 545 17.05 -16.40 9.13
N ASP A 546 17.94 -17.39 9.02
CA ASP A 546 19.38 -17.22 9.32
C ASP A 546 19.97 -16.07 8.50
N MET A 547 19.62 -15.99 7.20
CA MET A 547 20.06 -14.90 6.31
C MET A 547 19.52 -13.51 6.72
N ILE A 548 18.28 -13.42 7.19
CA ILE A 548 17.66 -12.17 7.66
C ILE A 548 18.34 -11.69 8.94
N ASP A 549 18.59 -12.58 9.90
CA ASP A 549 19.22 -12.25 11.19
C ASP A 549 20.66 -11.75 10.99
N ASP A 550 21.47 -12.49 10.22
CA ASP A 550 22.85 -12.12 9.88
C ASP A 550 22.89 -10.75 9.15
N THR A 551 22.04 -10.57 8.14
CA THR A 551 21.99 -9.31 7.35
C THR A 551 21.54 -8.12 8.20
N THR A 552 20.56 -8.33 9.09
CA THR A 552 20.07 -7.29 10.00
C THR A 552 21.19 -6.84 10.95
N ALA A 553 21.94 -7.79 11.51
CA ALA A 553 23.07 -7.49 12.38
C ALA A 553 24.20 -6.71 11.65
N ASP A 554 24.55 -7.12 10.43
CA ASP A 554 25.58 -6.46 9.63
C ASP A 554 25.17 -5.05 9.18
N LEU A 555 23.92 -4.84 8.73
CA LEU A 555 23.40 -3.54 8.36
C LEU A 555 23.29 -2.58 9.56
N GLN A 556 22.88 -3.06 10.75
CA GLN A 556 22.89 -2.25 11.97
C GLN A 556 24.32 -1.82 12.36
N LYS A 557 25.30 -2.72 12.23
CA LYS A 557 26.71 -2.43 12.48
C LYS A 557 27.30 -1.47 11.44
N HIS A 558 26.87 -1.53 10.19
CA HIS A 558 27.25 -0.57 9.14
C HIS A 558 26.67 0.82 9.44
N MET A 559 25.39 0.91 9.80
CA MET A 559 24.71 2.14 10.23
C MET A 559 25.48 2.85 11.37
N GLN A 560 25.90 2.11 12.40
CA GLN A 560 26.70 2.65 13.50
C GLN A 560 28.04 3.23 13.02
N ARG A 561 28.76 2.52 12.12
CA ARG A 561 30.02 3.01 11.51
C ARG A 561 29.79 4.30 10.70
N LEU A 562 28.69 4.40 9.96
CA LEU A 562 28.33 5.61 9.19
C LEU A 562 28.03 6.80 10.13
N ASP A 563 27.30 6.58 11.22
CA ASP A 563 26.99 7.61 12.21
C ASP A 563 28.23 8.13 12.96
N GLU A 564 29.21 7.27 13.23
CA GLU A 564 30.52 7.70 13.77
C GLU A 564 31.30 8.54 12.76
N ARG A 565 31.28 8.16 11.47
CA ARG A 565 31.95 8.91 10.39
C ARG A 565 31.31 10.29 10.16
N ALA A 566 29.98 10.37 10.14
CA ALA A 566 29.26 11.64 10.03
C ALA A 566 29.61 12.59 11.19
N ARG A 567 29.69 12.06 12.42
CA ARG A 567 30.13 12.84 13.59
C ARG A 567 31.60 13.29 13.48
N SER A 568 32.48 12.47 12.90
CA SER A 568 33.90 12.85 12.67
C SER A 568 34.09 13.97 11.64
N LEU A 569 33.09 14.21 10.78
CA LEU A 569 33.07 15.25 9.75
C LEU A 569 32.50 16.60 10.25
N ALA A 570 31.91 16.63 11.44
CA ALA A 570 31.30 17.85 12.02
C ALA A 570 32.31 18.79 12.72
N VAL A 571 33.61 18.51 12.64
CA VAL A 571 34.71 19.34 13.16
C VAL A 571 35.38 20.08 11.99
N PRO A 572 35.55 21.41 12.02
CA PRO A 572 36.00 22.17 10.86
C PRO A 572 37.52 22.03 10.60
N PRO A 573 37.95 21.63 9.38
CA PRO A 573 39.32 21.80 8.91
C PRO A 573 39.41 22.94 7.88
N ALA A 574 40.60 23.51 7.74
CA ALA A 574 40.89 24.51 6.72
C ALA A 574 41.26 23.86 5.36
N GLU A 575 41.16 24.67 4.29
CA GLU A 575 41.86 24.54 3.00
C GLU A 575 41.39 23.55 1.90
N ASN A 576 40.38 22.69 2.07
CA ASN A 576 39.80 21.92 0.92
C ASN A 576 38.27 21.81 0.94
N VAL A 577 37.58 22.70 0.20
CA VAL A 577 36.11 22.82 0.24
C VAL A 577 35.38 21.93 -0.79
N GLU A 578 36.01 21.60 -1.93
CA GLU A 578 35.31 20.87 -3.02
C GLU A 578 35.26 19.34 -2.86
N SER A 579 36.22 18.70 -2.17
CA SER A 579 36.19 17.24 -1.94
C SER A 579 35.19 16.84 -0.86
N ASP A 580 35.11 17.64 0.20
CA ASP A 580 34.38 17.28 1.41
C ASP A 580 32.86 17.34 1.18
N SER A 581 32.37 18.17 0.26
CA SER A 581 30.96 18.20 -0.13
C SER A 581 30.49 16.93 -0.86
N THR A 582 31.36 16.31 -1.68
CA THR A 582 31.02 15.07 -2.38
C THR A 582 31.03 13.86 -1.45
N ASP A 583 32.00 13.79 -0.53
CA ASP A 583 32.06 12.70 0.46
C ASP A 583 30.90 12.79 1.47
N TRP A 584 30.46 14.00 1.84
CA TRP A 584 29.26 14.20 2.67
C TRP A 584 27.98 13.68 2.02
N LEU A 585 27.75 14.01 0.74
CA LEU A 585 26.56 13.57 0.02
C LEU A 585 26.55 12.04 -0.16
N ALA A 586 27.68 11.45 -0.54
CA ALA A 586 27.79 10.00 -0.69
C ALA A 586 27.64 9.26 0.66
N LEU A 587 28.13 9.81 1.78
CA LEU A 587 27.90 9.26 3.12
C LEU A 587 26.42 9.31 3.53
N PHE A 588 25.69 10.38 3.18
CA PHE A 588 24.27 10.51 3.45
C PHE A 588 23.41 9.54 2.62
N GLU A 589 23.67 9.44 1.31
CA GLU A 589 22.99 8.49 0.43
C GLU A 589 23.22 7.03 0.89
N GLU A 590 24.43 6.71 1.35
CA GLU A 590 24.80 5.40 1.91
C GLU A 590 24.04 5.09 3.22
N LYS A 591 23.81 6.09 4.06
CA LYS A 591 23.03 5.95 5.29
C LYS A 591 21.56 5.63 5.00
N GLU A 592 20.92 6.39 4.12
CA GLU A 592 19.51 6.16 3.77
C GLU A 592 19.31 4.83 3.03
N SER A 593 20.26 4.43 2.18
CA SER A 593 20.32 3.10 1.57
C SER A 593 20.37 1.98 2.63
N THR A 594 21.26 2.10 3.62
CA THR A 594 21.40 1.14 4.73
C THR A 594 20.11 1.04 5.55
N ARG A 595 19.44 2.18 5.81
CA ARG A 595 18.14 2.22 6.49
C ARG A 595 17.07 1.47 5.71
N LYS A 596 17.05 1.60 4.37
CA LYS A 596 16.09 0.89 3.51
C LYS A 596 16.35 -0.62 3.48
N GLY A 597 17.60 -1.06 3.51
CA GLY A 597 17.95 -2.48 3.64
C GLY A 597 17.39 -3.13 4.92
N LEU A 598 17.44 -2.43 6.06
CA LEU A 598 16.84 -2.91 7.32
C LEU A 598 15.31 -3.06 7.24
N GLN A 599 14.63 -2.19 6.49
CA GLN A 599 13.18 -2.31 6.27
C GLN A 599 12.85 -3.59 5.48
N ILE A 600 13.61 -3.88 4.42
CA ILE A 600 13.43 -5.09 3.59
C ILE A 600 13.64 -6.38 4.42
N CYS A 601 14.60 -6.39 5.35
CA CYS A 601 14.79 -7.51 6.29
C CYS A 601 13.56 -7.75 7.16
N THR A 602 12.94 -6.67 7.66
CA THR A 602 11.73 -6.73 8.50
C THR A 602 10.51 -7.21 7.70
N GLU A 603 10.34 -6.72 6.47
CA GLU A 603 9.24 -7.10 5.56
C GLU A 603 9.24 -8.61 5.26
N LEU A 604 10.40 -9.21 4.93
CA LEU A 604 10.48 -10.65 4.69
C LEU A 604 10.26 -11.49 5.96
N SER A 605 10.78 -11.04 7.11
CA SER A 605 10.61 -11.73 8.39
C SER A 605 9.13 -11.94 8.71
N LEU A 606 8.32 -10.87 8.62
CA LEU A 606 6.87 -10.92 8.81
C LEU A 606 6.15 -11.82 7.80
N HIS A 607 6.61 -11.86 6.54
CA HIS A 607 6.03 -12.73 5.52
C HIS A 607 6.31 -14.22 5.81
N ILE A 608 7.51 -14.56 6.28
CA ILE A 608 7.86 -15.93 6.70
C ILE A 608 7.03 -16.37 7.90
N GLU A 609 6.86 -15.51 8.92
CA GLU A 609 6.03 -15.79 10.09
C GLU A 609 4.56 -16.05 9.70
N ALA A 610 4.02 -15.25 8.77
CA ALA A 610 2.68 -15.46 8.23
C ALA A 610 2.54 -16.82 7.54
N LEU A 611 3.52 -17.23 6.72
CA LEU A 611 3.47 -18.50 5.99
C LEU A 611 3.53 -19.72 6.91
N GLU A 612 4.42 -19.71 7.92
CA GLU A 612 4.49 -20.80 8.90
C GLU A 612 3.20 -20.96 9.71
N SER A 613 2.43 -19.88 9.92
CA SER A 613 1.13 -19.94 10.57
C SER A 613 0.06 -20.68 9.73
N THR A 614 0.19 -20.67 8.40
CA THR A 614 -0.82 -21.23 7.47
C THR A 614 -0.65 -22.72 7.16
N SER A 615 0.50 -23.34 7.47
CA SER A 615 0.81 -24.71 7.01
C SER A 615 0.20 -25.83 7.87
N SER A 616 -0.83 -25.55 8.67
CA SER A 616 -1.46 -26.54 9.57
C SER A 616 -2.51 -27.41 8.85
N GLU A 617 -2.35 -28.74 8.91
CA GLU A 617 -3.24 -29.72 8.26
C GLU A 617 -4.72 -29.57 8.66
N ASN A 618 -5.62 -29.82 7.70
CA ASN A 618 -7.07 -29.78 7.91
C ASN A 618 -7.51 -30.78 9.02
N PRO A 619 -8.26 -30.34 10.06
CA PRO A 619 -8.60 -31.16 11.22
C PRO A 619 -9.26 -32.51 10.91
N GLN A 620 -9.97 -32.63 9.77
CA GLN A 620 -10.67 -33.86 9.38
C GLN A 620 -9.73 -35.06 9.15
N PHE A 621 -8.50 -34.82 8.71
CA PHE A 621 -7.50 -35.87 8.44
C PHE A 621 -6.47 -36.03 9.56
N SER A 622 -6.44 -35.09 10.51
CA SER A 622 -5.47 -35.04 11.62
C SER A 622 -5.37 -36.32 12.48
N LYS A 623 -6.44 -37.12 12.50
CA LYS A 623 -6.59 -38.35 13.32
C LYS A 623 -6.42 -39.66 12.55
N GLN A 624 -6.28 -39.63 11.22
CA GLN A 624 -5.96 -40.84 10.46
C GLN A 624 -4.45 -41.09 10.48
N PRO A 625 -3.97 -42.34 10.62
CA PRO A 625 -2.56 -42.65 10.49
C PRO A 625 -2.18 -42.58 9.01
N SER A 626 -1.75 -41.40 8.53
CA SER A 626 -1.03 -41.36 7.26
C SER A 626 0.36 -41.96 7.47
N ALA A 627 0.74 -42.89 6.58
CA ALA A 627 2.09 -43.48 6.61
C ALA A 627 3.16 -42.39 6.53
N ASP A 628 2.89 -41.32 5.78
CA ASP A 628 3.75 -40.15 5.62
C ASP A 628 4.03 -39.41 6.95
N LYS A 629 3.04 -39.28 7.85
CA LYS A 629 3.21 -38.64 9.17
C LYS A 629 4.01 -39.51 10.13
N TYR A 630 3.82 -40.82 10.11
CA TYR A 630 4.63 -41.77 10.90
C TYR A 630 6.06 -41.89 10.38
N ILE A 631 6.25 -41.92 9.05
CA ILE A 631 7.57 -41.97 8.44
C ILE A 631 8.30 -40.64 8.70
N LYS A 632 7.72 -39.48 8.37
CA LYS A 632 8.38 -38.18 8.57
C LYS A 632 8.72 -37.89 10.03
N SER A 633 7.82 -38.15 10.99
CA SER A 633 8.13 -37.93 12.42
C SER A 633 9.22 -38.87 12.93
N SER A 634 9.22 -40.13 12.48
CA SER A 634 10.28 -41.09 12.84
C SER A 634 11.62 -40.73 12.20
N LEU A 635 11.63 -40.32 10.92
CA LEU A 635 12.84 -39.92 10.19
C LEU A 635 13.42 -38.60 10.71
N SER A 636 12.58 -37.61 11.03
CA SER A 636 13.04 -36.33 11.61
C SER A 636 13.59 -36.52 13.02
N SER A 637 12.92 -37.35 13.84
CA SER A 637 13.41 -37.70 15.18
C SER A 637 14.71 -38.50 15.13
N ALA A 638 14.86 -39.42 14.16
CA ALA A 638 16.11 -40.12 13.91
C ALA A 638 17.22 -39.17 13.43
N LYS A 639 16.96 -38.29 12.46
CA LYS A 639 17.92 -37.29 11.95
C LYS A 639 18.39 -36.35 13.06
N SER A 640 17.48 -35.83 13.88
CA SER A 640 17.81 -34.98 15.03
C SER A 640 18.65 -35.73 16.07
N SER A 641 18.31 -36.98 16.37
CA SER A 641 19.10 -37.84 17.27
C SER A 641 20.51 -38.10 16.73
N ILE A 642 20.65 -38.32 15.42
CA ILE A 642 21.92 -38.55 14.75
C ILE A 642 22.79 -37.28 14.77
N SER A 643 22.29 -36.11 14.37
CA SER A 643 23.05 -34.86 14.45
C SER A 643 23.43 -34.48 15.89
N THR A 644 22.57 -34.76 16.86
CA THR A 644 22.87 -34.56 18.29
C THR A 644 24.00 -35.50 18.74
N LEU A 645 23.99 -36.76 18.33
CA LEU A 645 25.05 -37.72 18.63
C LEU A 645 26.37 -37.31 17.96
N GLU A 646 26.33 -36.89 16.70
CA GLU A 646 27.49 -36.44 15.94
C GLU A 646 28.15 -35.21 16.57
N SER A 647 27.36 -34.20 16.95
CA SER A 647 27.83 -33.01 17.66
C SER A 647 28.52 -33.37 18.99
N ARG A 648 27.92 -34.27 19.77
CA ARG A 648 28.51 -34.75 21.03
C ARG A 648 29.80 -35.54 20.82
N LEU A 649 29.88 -36.39 19.80
CA LEU A 649 31.09 -37.13 19.44
C LEU A 649 32.22 -36.19 18.98
N ARG A 650 31.92 -35.20 18.13
CA ARG A 650 32.88 -34.15 17.71
C ARG A 650 33.40 -33.34 18.89
N SER A 651 32.51 -32.90 19.78
CA SER A 651 32.88 -32.16 20.99
C SER A 651 33.74 -33.00 21.93
N HIS A 652 33.44 -34.30 22.09
CA HIS A 652 34.21 -35.18 22.96
C HIS A 652 35.59 -35.50 22.38
N GLY A 653 35.69 -35.72 21.06
CA GLY A 653 36.97 -35.88 20.36
C GLY A 653 37.88 -34.65 20.50
N SER A 654 37.32 -33.44 20.36
CA SER A 654 38.07 -32.18 20.57
C SER A 654 38.61 -32.02 21.99
N GLU A 655 37.84 -32.45 23.00
CA GLU A 655 38.28 -32.44 24.41
C GLU A 655 39.38 -33.47 24.69
N ILE A 656 39.28 -34.67 24.11
CA ILE A 656 40.36 -35.68 24.22
C ILE A 656 41.64 -35.18 23.54
N ASP A 657 41.54 -34.55 22.36
CA ASP A 657 42.72 -33.98 21.69
C ASP A 657 43.41 -32.90 22.51
N LYS A 658 42.65 -31.99 23.14
CA LYS A 658 43.21 -30.98 24.07
C LYS A 658 43.96 -31.62 25.24
N ARG A 659 43.43 -32.70 25.83
CA ARG A 659 44.08 -33.43 26.92
C ARG A 659 45.34 -34.15 26.46
N MET A 660 45.28 -34.83 25.33
CA MET A 660 46.43 -35.52 24.75
C MET A 660 47.56 -34.55 24.37
N ASP A 661 47.24 -33.37 23.82
CA ASP A 661 48.25 -32.36 23.49
C ASP A 661 48.81 -31.67 24.74
N ALA A 662 48.01 -31.44 25.78
CA ALA A 662 48.50 -30.98 27.08
C ALA A 662 49.46 -31.99 27.73
N MET A 663 49.21 -33.30 27.61
CA MET A 663 50.10 -34.34 28.13
C MET A 663 51.41 -34.46 27.33
N LYS A 664 51.38 -34.32 25.99
CA LYS A 664 52.60 -34.31 25.14
C LYS A 664 53.59 -33.19 25.49
N LEU A 665 53.15 -32.13 26.18
CA LEU A 665 53.99 -31.01 26.59
C LEU A 665 54.74 -31.25 27.91
N LYS A 666 54.48 -32.36 28.63
CA LYS A 666 55.28 -32.78 29.79
C LYS A 666 56.60 -33.40 29.32
N THR A 667 57.72 -32.95 29.89
CA THR A 667 59.07 -33.42 29.52
C THR A 667 59.49 -34.74 30.16
N ASP A 668 58.94 -35.07 31.33
CA ASP A 668 59.05 -36.39 31.97
C ASP A 668 57.62 -36.92 32.19
N LEU A 669 57.30 -38.07 31.60
CA LEU A 669 56.01 -38.74 31.73
C LEU A 669 56.12 -39.88 32.75
N SER A 670 55.18 -39.93 33.70
CA SER A 670 55.10 -41.06 34.63
C SER A 670 54.50 -42.31 33.96
N GLU A 671 54.66 -43.47 34.59
CA GLU A 671 54.08 -44.74 34.10
C GLU A 671 52.54 -44.67 34.05
N ASP A 672 51.92 -43.90 34.96
CA ASP A 672 50.49 -43.60 34.95
C ASP A 672 50.09 -42.65 33.80
N ASP A 673 50.87 -41.59 33.53
CA ASP A 673 50.63 -40.69 32.37
C ASP A 673 50.68 -41.45 31.04
N ILE A 674 51.56 -42.45 30.92
CA ILE A 674 51.71 -43.28 29.72
C ILE A 674 50.46 -44.17 29.53
N ASN A 675 49.95 -44.77 30.61
CA ASN A 675 48.72 -45.57 30.58
C ASN A 675 47.50 -44.70 30.25
N GLU A 676 47.37 -43.51 30.83
CA GLU A 676 46.28 -42.58 30.52
C GLU A 676 46.33 -42.12 29.04
N LEU A 677 47.53 -41.83 28.51
CA LEU A 677 47.73 -41.51 27.08
C LEU A 677 47.34 -42.66 26.14
N ALA A 678 47.57 -43.92 26.54
CA ALA A 678 47.14 -45.09 25.78
C ALA A 678 45.60 -45.21 25.77
N GLN A 679 44.96 -45.04 26.93
CA GLN A 679 43.52 -45.13 27.09
C GLN A 679 42.77 -44.00 26.36
N LEU A 680 43.33 -42.78 26.36
CA LEU A 680 42.80 -41.65 25.58
C LEU A 680 42.90 -41.88 24.06
N ARG A 681 43.97 -42.53 23.57
CA ARG A 681 44.11 -42.90 22.15
C ARG A 681 43.06 -43.93 21.73
N GLU A 682 42.85 -44.98 22.53
CA GLU A 682 41.83 -46.00 22.27
C GLU A 682 40.41 -45.39 22.26
N THR A 683 40.14 -44.48 23.21
CA THR A 683 38.87 -43.74 23.27
C THR A 683 38.68 -42.85 22.03
N LYS A 684 39.73 -42.16 21.57
CA LYS A 684 39.68 -41.33 20.35
C LYS A 684 39.37 -42.17 19.10
N GLU A 685 40.01 -43.31 18.96
CA GLU A 685 39.79 -44.23 17.84
C GLU A 685 38.34 -44.75 17.83
N SER A 686 37.81 -45.13 19.00
CA SER A 686 36.41 -45.55 19.15
C SER A 686 35.42 -44.45 18.73
N ILE A 687 35.65 -43.19 19.13
CA ILE A 687 34.83 -42.04 18.70
C ILE A 687 34.88 -41.86 17.17
N HIS A 688 36.05 -42.02 16.56
CA HIS A 688 36.21 -41.88 15.11
C HIS A 688 35.44 -42.97 14.34
N GLN A 689 35.46 -44.21 14.85
CA GLN A 689 34.67 -45.31 14.30
C GLN A 689 33.16 -45.07 14.42
N CYS A 690 32.69 -44.57 15.57
CA CYS A 690 31.29 -44.18 15.74
C CYS A 690 30.86 -43.08 14.75
N MET A 691 31.72 -42.08 14.49
CA MET A 691 31.43 -41.03 13.50
C MET A 691 31.34 -41.58 12.07
N ASN A 692 32.19 -42.54 11.68
CA ASN A 692 32.12 -43.17 10.36
C ASN A 692 30.84 -43.99 10.16
N VAL A 693 30.36 -44.70 11.19
CA VAL A 693 29.08 -45.43 11.15
C VAL A 693 27.90 -44.46 10.99
N VAL A 694 27.93 -43.33 11.71
CA VAL A 694 26.92 -42.26 11.59
C VAL A 694 26.90 -41.65 10.18
N ALA A 695 28.05 -41.40 9.57
CA ALA A 695 28.15 -40.83 8.22
C ALA A 695 27.54 -41.76 7.15
N HIS A 696 27.83 -43.06 7.20
CA HIS A 696 27.26 -44.04 6.24
C HIS A 696 25.74 -44.14 6.34
N ALA A 697 25.18 -44.10 7.56
CA ALA A 697 23.73 -44.10 7.76
C ALA A 697 23.02 -42.86 7.15
N GLY A 698 23.74 -41.74 6.98
CA GLY A 698 23.23 -40.53 6.35
C GLY A 698 23.14 -40.61 4.82
N GLU A 699 24.09 -41.29 4.16
CA GLU A 699 24.12 -41.37 2.69
C GLU A 699 23.06 -42.32 2.10
N ASP A 700 22.70 -43.40 2.80
CA ASP A 700 21.67 -44.34 2.34
C ASP A 700 20.24 -43.75 2.41
N LEU A 701 20.01 -42.75 3.27
CA LEU A 701 18.74 -42.02 3.36
C LEU A 701 18.48 -41.07 2.18
N ALA A 702 19.47 -40.79 1.33
CA ALA A 702 19.37 -39.80 0.25
C ALA A 702 18.84 -40.36 -1.09
N LYS A 703 18.45 -41.64 -1.16
CA LYS A 703 18.09 -42.34 -2.41
C LYS A 703 16.63 -42.83 -2.43
N GLU A 704 15.67 -41.93 -2.28
CA GLU A 704 14.25 -42.27 -2.52
C GLU A 704 13.96 -42.46 -4.03
N ARG A 705 13.16 -43.48 -4.36
CA ARG A 705 12.55 -43.65 -5.69
C ARG A 705 11.03 -43.44 -5.57
N ALA A 706 10.50 -42.53 -6.37
CA ALA A 706 9.07 -42.26 -6.45
C ALA A 706 8.63 -42.25 -7.92
N ASN A 707 7.47 -42.85 -8.20
CA ASN A 707 6.83 -42.85 -9.51
C ASN A 707 5.63 -41.90 -9.49
N VAL A 708 5.52 -41.00 -10.45
CA VAL A 708 4.47 -39.97 -10.49
C VAL A 708 3.64 -40.11 -11.76
N PHE A 709 2.32 -40.15 -11.60
CA PHE A 709 1.34 -40.17 -12.68
C PHE A 709 0.50 -38.88 -12.61
N GLU A 710 0.39 -38.14 -13.70
CA GLU A 710 -0.34 -36.87 -13.73
C GLU A 710 -1.44 -36.87 -14.81
N ASP A 711 -2.44 -35.98 -14.67
CA ASP A 711 -3.54 -35.73 -15.63
C ASP A 711 -4.51 -36.90 -15.89
N ILE A 712 -4.74 -37.72 -14.87
CA ILE A 712 -5.65 -38.87 -14.93
C ILE A 712 -7.11 -38.37 -14.97
N THR A 713 -7.73 -38.37 -16.16
CA THR A 713 -9.14 -38.01 -16.34
C THR A 713 -10.02 -39.27 -16.41
N MET A 714 -11.12 -39.30 -15.67
CA MET A 714 -12.02 -40.45 -15.57
C MET A 714 -13.43 -40.13 -16.05
N ALA A 715 -14.04 -41.07 -16.77
CA ALA A 715 -15.45 -41.01 -17.15
C ALA A 715 -16.38 -41.29 -15.95
N ASP A 716 -17.61 -40.80 -16.03
CA ASP A 716 -18.64 -41.01 -15.01
C ASP A 716 -18.81 -42.50 -14.65
N ASN A 717 -18.91 -42.76 -13.34
CA ASN A 717 -19.05 -44.10 -12.74
C ASN A 717 -17.89 -45.09 -13.02
N ALA A 718 -16.71 -44.60 -13.42
CA ALA A 718 -15.52 -45.44 -13.56
C ALA A 718 -14.76 -45.65 -12.22
N TYR A 719 -14.07 -46.78 -12.11
CA TYR A 719 -13.12 -47.05 -11.02
C TYR A 719 -11.69 -47.07 -11.57
N GLY A 720 -10.80 -46.26 -10.99
CA GLY A 720 -9.41 -46.13 -11.40
C GLY A 720 -8.48 -46.48 -10.25
N ILE A 721 -7.53 -47.39 -10.47
CA ILE A 721 -6.66 -47.88 -9.41
C ILE A 721 -5.20 -47.90 -9.88
N THR A 722 -4.30 -47.27 -9.12
CA THR A 722 -2.86 -47.26 -9.40
C THR A 722 -2.08 -47.55 -8.14
N VAL A 723 -1.52 -48.76 -8.04
CA VAL A 723 -0.93 -49.28 -6.81
C VAL A 723 0.45 -49.91 -7.03
N SER A 724 1.35 -49.68 -6.07
CA SER A 724 2.70 -50.28 -6.05
C SER A 724 2.72 -51.47 -5.11
N THR A 725 3.05 -52.65 -5.65
CA THR A 725 3.25 -53.89 -4.90
C THR A 725 4.70 -54.09 -4.46
N VAL A 726 5.64 -53.23 -4.90
CA VAL A 726 7.10 -53.42 -4.77
C VAL A 726 7.75 -52.53 -3.70
N LYS A 727 6.94 -51.80 -2.91
CA LYS A 727 7.35 -50.83 -1.87
C LYS A 727 7.92 -49.49 -2.34
N ASP A 728 7.94 -49.21 -3.64
CA ASP A 728 8.23 -47.85 -4.15
C ASP A 728 7.03 -46.91 -3.96
N LEU A 729 7.29 -45.63 -3.63
CA LEU A 729 6.27 -44.59 -3.49
C LEU A 729 5.62 -44.25 -4.84
N VAL A 730 4.29 -44.09 -4.85
CA VAL A 730 3.53 -43.70 -6.04
C VAL A 730 2.65 -42.50 -5.73
N PHE A 731 2.75 -41.46 -6.56
CA PHE A 731 1.92 -40.26 -6.48
C PHE A 731 1.04 -40.12 -7.72
N ALA A 732 -0.23 -39.77 -7.52
CA ALA A 732 -1.15 -39.40 -8.58
C ALA A 732 -1.54 -37.92 -8.42
N ARG A 733 -1.48 -37.12 -9.49
CA ARG A 733 -1.75 -35.68 -9.47
C ARG A 733 -2.70 -35.26 -10.58
N ARG A 734 -3.43 -34.17 -10.36
CA ARG A 734 -4.43 -33.61 -11.30
C ARG A 734 -5.42 -34.69 -11.79
N VAL A 735 -5.91 -35.52 -10.86
CA VAL A 735 -6.91 -36.55 -11.14
C VAL A 735 -8.28 -35.87 -11.26
N ASN A 736 -8.90 -35.94 -12.43
CA ASN A 736 -10.17 -35.29 -12.75
C ASN A 736 -11.28 -36.34 -12.85
N VAL A 737 -12.05 -36.48 -11.77
CA VAL A 737 -13.15 -37.46 -11.60
C VAL A 737 -14.49 -36.74 -11.62
N GLN A 738 -15.44 -37.28 -12.39
CA GLN A 738 -16.82 -36.78 -12.50
C GLN A 738 -17.84 -37.89 -12.22
N GLY A 739 -19.10 -37.51 -11.98
CA GLY A 739 -20.17 -38.47 -11.63
C GLY A 739 -19.89 -39.23 -10.34
N GLN A 740 -20.17 -40.54 -10.31
CA GLN A 740 -19.83 -41.42 -9.18
C GLN A 740 -18.45 -42.08 -9.32
N ALA A 741 -17.60 -41.60 -10.24
CA ALA A 741 -16.29 -42.19 -10.47
C ALA A 741 -15.39 -42.09 -9.23
N ARG A 742 -14.62 -43.14 -8.94
CA ARG A 742 -13.71 -43.17 -7.78
C ARG A 742 -12.31 -43.63 -8.15
N TYR A 743 -11.32 -42.92 -7.65
CA TYR A 743 -9.91 -43.23 -7.83
C TYR A 743 -9.28 -43.69 -6.51
N VAL A 744 -8.47 -44.76 -6.56
CA VAL A 744 -7.72 -45.29 -5.41
C VAL A 744 -6.25 -45.44 -5.79
N GLY A 745 -5.34 -44.80 -5.06
CA GLY A 745 -3.91 -44.90 -5.33
C GLY A 745 -3.06 -44.95 -4.07
N GLY A 746 -1.92 -45.65 -4.15
CA GLY A 746 -0.97 -45.77 -3.05
C GLY A 746 -0.28 -47.14 -2.99
N GLN A 747 0.37 -47.42 -1.87
CA GLN A 747 0.98 -48.72 -1.60
C GLN A 747 0.02 -49.56 -0.75
N ILE A 748 -0.40 -50.72 -1.26
CA ILE A 748 -1.30 -51.65 -0.56
C ILE A 748 -0.81 -53.09 -0.77
N ASP A 749 -1.10 -53.96 0.20
CA ASP A 749 -0.89 -55.40 0.03
C ASP A 749 -2.10 -56.07 -0.66
N GLU A 750 -1.88 -57.31 -1.11
CA GLU A 750 -2.88 -58.08 -1.88
C GLU A 750 -4.17 -58.36 -1.09
N ALA A 751 -4.08 -58.53 0.23
CA ALA A 751 -5.24 -58.70 1.10
C ALA A 751 -6.07 -57.41 1.18
N SER A 752 -5.41 -56.26 1.38
CA SER A 752 -6.03 -54.94 1.44
C SER A 752 -6.64 -54.53 0.10
N TYR A 753 -5.99 -54.87 -1.02
CA TYR A 753 -6.56 -54.68 -2.36
C TYR A 753 -7.87 -55.46 -2.53
N ASN A 754 -7.86 -56.76 -2.25
CA ASN A 754 -9.06 -57.60 -2.37
C ASN A 754 -10.19 -57.14 -1.44
N ALA A 755 -9.88 -56.72 -0.21
CA ALA A 755 -10.84 -56.12 0.71
C ALA A 755 -11.43 -54.80 0.19
N THR A 756 -10.59 -53.94 -0.41
CA THR A 756 -11.03 -52.66 -1.00
C THR A 756 -11.93 -52.88 -2.21
N ILE A 757 -11.58 -53.79 -3.12
CA ILE A 757 -12.43 -54.19 -4.25
C ILE A 757 -13.77 -54.76 -3.78
N THR A 758 -13.77 -55.59 -2.74
CA THR A 758 -15.00 -56.15 -2.15
C THR A 758 -15.88 -55.04 -1.56
N ALA A 759 -15.31 -54.11 -0.79
CA ALA A 759 -16.04 -52.99 -0.20
C ALA A 759 -16.62 -52.02 -1.25
N LEU A 760 -15.90 -51.77 -2.35
CA LEU A 760 -16.41 -51.00 -3.49
C LEU A 760 -17.56 -51.74 -4.19
N THR A 761 -17.43 -53.06 -4.39
CA THR A 761 -18.50 -53.92 -4.96
C THR A 761 -19.76 -53.93 -4.08
N ASP A 762 -19.60 -53.92 -2.76
CA ASP A 762 -20.74 -53.87 -1.82
C ASP A 762 -21.37 -52.46 -1.70
N LEU A 763 -20.59 -51.39 -1.92
CA LEU A 763 -21.11 -50.03 -2.08
C LEU A 763 -21.98 -49.88 -3.34
N ASP A 764 -21.56 -50.49 -4.45
CA ASP A 764 -22.39 -50.56 -5.67
C ASP A 764 -23.67 -51.39 -5.41
N ARG A 765 -23.59 -52.49 -4.65
CA ARG A 765 -24.78 -53.27 -4.21
C ARG A 765 -25.72 -52.46 -3.32
N GLY A 766 -25.19 -51.62 -2.42
CA GLY A 766 -26.00 -50.74 -1.57
C GLY A 766 -26.87 -49.77 -2.38
N SER A 767 -26.35 -49.31 -3.52
CA SER A 767 -27.07 -48.43 -4.45
C SER A 767 -28.23 -49.12 -5.18
N VAL A 768 -28.31 -50.47 -5.16
CA VAL A 768 -29.38 -51.25 -5.79
C VAL A 768 -30.62 -51.40 -4.88
N HIS A 769 -30.52 -51.14 -3.57
CA HIS A 769 -31.62 -51.41 -2.61
C HIS A 769 -32.69 -50.31 -2.47
N TYR A 770 -32.62 -49.22 -3.24
CA TYR A 770 -33.78 -48.37 -3.54
C TYR A 770 -34.33 -48.59 -4.98
N GLY A 771 -33.81 -49.58 -5.71
CA GLY A 771 -34.28 -50.01 -7.03
C GLY A 771 -35.51 -50.93 -6.97
N GLY A 772 -36.59 -50.44 -6.36
CA GLY A 772 -37.77 -51.23 -5.98
C GLY A 772 -38.87 -51.43 -7.04
N ARG A 773 -38.58 -51.35 -8.36
CA ARG A 773 -39.27 -52.09 -9.44
C ARG A 773 -38.68 -51.83 -10.84
N ASP A 774 -38.21 -52.91 -11.43
CA ASP A 774 -38.10 -53.21 -12.86
C ASP A 774 -37.37 -52.23 -13.80
N THR A 775 -36.03 -52.32 -13.76
CA THR A 775 -35.28 -52.58 -15.00
C THR A 775 -35.75 -53.94 -15.57
N SER A 776 -36.09 -54.14 -16.83
CA SER A 776 -35.15 -53.98 -17.95
C SER A 776 -35.80 -54.34 -19.29
N SER A 777 -35.51 -53.57 -20.34
CA SER A 777 -35.11 -54.13 -21.65
C SER A 777 -34.49 -53.03 -22.50
N VAL A 778 -33.22 -53.22 -22.89
CA VAL A 778 -32.50 -52.27 -23.76
C VAL A 778 -32.96 -52.47 -25.20
N SER A 779 -33.34 -51.38 -25.89
CA SER A 779 -33.73 -51.42 -27.30
C SER A 779 -33.54 -50.06 -28.00
N SER A 780 -32.27 -49.77 -28.34
CA SER A 780 -31.80 -48.98 -29.49
C SER A 780 -32.78 -48.03 -30.25
N LYS A 781 -33.46 -47.10 -29.56
CA LYS A 781 -34.34 -46.08 -30.20
C LYS A 781 -34.30 -44.65 -29.63
N ASP A 782 -33.48 -44.36 -28.63
CA ASP A 782 -33.58 -43.09 -27.87
C ASP A 782 -32.82 -41.88 -28.44
N GLU A 783 -32.28 -41.96 -29.67
CA GLU A 783 -31.69 -40.78 -30.36
C GLU A 783 -32.73 -39.74 -30.84
N VAL A 784 -34.03 -40.05 -30.78
CA VAL A 784 -35.10 -39.15 -31.30
C VAL A 784 -35.90 -38.47 -30.19
N ALA A 785 -35.93 -39.02 -28.96
CA ALA A 785 -36.74 -38.48 -27.87
C ALA A 785 -36.15 -37.21 -27.22
N ASN A 786 -34.81 -37.10 -27.15
CA ASN A 786 -34.14 -36.04 -26.40
C ASN A 786 -34.34 -34.62 -26.99
N LYS A 787 -34.80 -34.52 -28.25
CA LYS A 787 -35.17 -33.23 -28.89
C LYS A 787 -36.48 -32.64 -28.39
N ALA A 788 -37.37 -33.42 -27.77
CA ALA A 788 -38.67 -32.94 -27.30
C ALA A 788 -38.61 -32.24 -25.93
N MET A 789 -37.68 -32.65 -25.05
CA MET A 789 -37.61 -32.16 -23.68
C MET A 789 -37.01 -30.74 -23.60
N ILE A 790 -36.03 -30.44 -24.46
CA ILE A 790 -35.40 -29.11 -24.59
C ILE A 790 -36.42 -28.02 -24.98
N SER A 791 -37.46 -28.38 -25.75
CA SER A 791 -38.51 -27.44 -26.19
C SER A 791 -39.37 -26.91 -25.03
N ARG A 792 -39.54 -27.68 -23.95
CA ARG A 792 -40.43 -27.31 -22.84
C ARG A 792 -39.77 -26.36 -21.84
N ALA A 793 -38.50 -26.61 -21.51
CA ALA A 793 -37.72 -25.75 -20.62
C ALA A 793 -37.50 -24.33 -21.19
N PHE A 794 -37.50 -24.16 -22.51
CA PHE A 794 -37.42 -22.84 -23.15
C PHE A 794 -38.74 -22.06 -23.03
N LEU A 795 -39.87 -22.72 -23.28
CA LEU A 795 -41.21 -22.12 -23.18
C LEU A 795 -41.59 -21.76 -21.74
N ASP A 796 -41.25 -22.60 -20.76
CA ASP A 796 -41.55 -22.35 -19.35
C ASP A 796 -40.72 -21.19 -18.76
N ARG A 797 -39.58 -20.81 -19.38
CA ARG A 797 -38.71 -19.73 -18.90
C ARG A 797 -38.96 -18.35 -19.53
N HIS A 798 -39.58 -18.30 -20.71
CA HIS A 798 -39.79 -17.04 -21.46
C HIS A 798 -41.24 -16.82 -21.98
N GLY A 799 -42.13 -17.80 -21.82
CA GLY A 799 -43.53 -17.71 -22.23
C GLY A 799 -43.77 -17.88 -23.75
N PRO A 800 -45.03 -18.16 -24.16
CA PRO A 800 -45.37 -18.35 -25.56
C PRO A 800 -45.39 -17.02 -26.32
N GLY A 801 -44.34 -16.74 -27.09
CA GLY A 801 -44.27 -15.58 -27.98
C GLY A 801 -42.86 -15.14 -28.40
N VAL A 802 -41.82 -15.55 -27.66
CA VAL A 802 -40.44 -15.11 -27.92
C VAL A 802 -39.80 -15.94 -29.04
N LYS A 803 -39.32 -15.25 -30.09
CA LYS A 803 -38.33 -15.76 -31.05
C LYS A 803 -37.05 -14.94 -30.93
N LEU A 804 -35.90 -15.59 -31.06
CA LEU A 804 -34.61 -14.92 -31.23
C LEU A 804 -34.41 -14.60 -32.72
N GLU A 805 -34.17 -13.34 -33.04
CA GLU A 805 -33.80 -12.84 -34.37
C GLU A 805 -32.41 -12.17 -34.27
N PRO A 806 -31.55 -12.26 -35.31
CA PRO A 806 -30.17 -11.77 -35.25
C PRO A 806 -30.00 -10.33 -35.76
N SER A 807 -29.21 -9.54 -35.01
CA SER A 807 -28.43 -8.35 -35.44
C SER A 807 -29.09 -7.24 -36.28
N GLY A 808 -29.19 -6.01 -35.74
CA GLY A 808 -29.53 -4.82 -36.52
C GLY A 808 -29.45 -3.49 -35.75
N THR A 809 -28.96 -2.44 -36.41
CA THR A 809 -28.66 -1.10 -35.87
C THR A 809 -29.86 -0.12 -35.96
N ILE A 810 -29.95 0.90 -35.08
CA ILE A 810 -30.28 2.35 -35.36
C ILE A 810 -30.93 3.10 -34.15
N TYR A 811 -30.68 4.41 -34.12
CA TYR A 811 -30.99 5.48 -33.15
C TYR A 811 -32.47 5.96 -33.04
N GLN A 812 -32.69 6.89 -32.08
CA GLN A 812 -33.84 7.81 -31.81
C GLN A 812 -34.86 7.33 -30.75
N GLY A 813 -35.37 8.15 -29.81
CA GLY A 813 -35.02 9.51 -29.37
C GLY A 813 -36.22 10.32 -28.78
N ARG A 814 -36.01 11.05 -27.66
CA ARG A 814 -36.90 12.11 -27.07
C ARG A 814 -38.27 11.65 -26.47
N SER A 815 -38.94 12.31 -25.49
CA SER A 815 -38.63 13.40 -24.52
C SER A 815 -39.88 13.80 -23.66
N HIS A 816 -39.69 14.63 -22.60
CA HIS A 816 -40.68 15.48 -21.87
C HIS A 816 -41.62 14.86 -20.79
N TRP A 817 -42.08 15.57 -19.72
CA TRP A 817 -41.52 16.64 -18.83
C TRP A 817 -42.60 17.04 -17.75
N ALA A 818 -42.17 17.62 -16.60
CA ALA A 818 -42.94 18.35 -15.54
C ALA A 818 -43.93 17.53 -14.65
N GLY A 819 -44.14 17.77 -13.33
CA GLY A 819 -43.65 18.75 -12.32
C GLY A 819 -44.28 18.44 -10.91
N PHE A 820 -44.44 19.29 -9.87
CA PHE A 820 -44.08 20.70 -9.61
C PHE A 820 -44.36 21.17 -8.12
N ARG A 821 -43.32 21.44 -7.27
CA ARG A 821 -43.34 22.24 -5.98
C ARG A 821 -44.09 21.64 -4.74
N THR A 822 -43.87 21.98 -3.44
CA THR A 822 -42.89 22.76 -2.59
C THR A 822 -43.25 22.54 -1.10
N TRP A 823 -42.33 22.68 -0.11
CA TRP A 823 -42.58 23.33 1.23
C TRP A 823 -41.24 23.60 1.99
N ARG A 824 -41.28 24.36 3.12
CA ARG A 824 -40.11 25.02 3.77
C ARG A 824 -39.86 24.62 5.25
N THR A 825 -38.57 24.61 5.64
CA THR A 825 -37.92 25.01 6.93
C THR A 825 -38.37 24.43 8.30
N THR A 826 -37.40 23.82 9.01
CA THR A 826 -37.01 24.17 10.40
C THR A 826 -35.53 23.81 10.68
N GLN A 827 -34.87 24.49 11.63
CA GLN A 827 -33.46 24.28 12.02
C GLN A 827 -33.32 23.34 13.23
N ALA A 828 -32.21 22.59 13.30
CA ALA A 828 -31.64 22.02 14.53
C ALA A 828 -30.12 21.81 14.37
N ARG A 829 -29.37 21.80 15.49
CA ARG A 829 -27.89 21.78 15.55
C ARG A 829 -27.38 20.33 15.63
N PHE A 830 -26.39 19.96 14.81
CA PHE A 830 -25.80 18.61 14.82
C PHE A 830 -24.29 18.61 14.48
N SER A 831 -23.66 17.43 14.43
CA SER A 831 -22.22 17.17 14.66
C SER A 831 -21.39 16.94 13.38
N PRO A 832 -20.05 16.71 13.48
CA PRO A 832 -19.22 16.30 12.34
C PRO A 832 -19.72 15.10 11.52
N PHE A 833 -20.67 14.31 12.04
CA PHE A 833 -21.33 13.24 11.30
C PHE A 833 -22.60 13.66 10.55
N THR A 834 -23.09 14.88 10.70
CA THR A 834 -24.30 15.33 9.97
C THR A 834 -24.01 15.64 8.51
N LEU A 835 -22.72 15.83 8.13
CA LEU A 835 -22.32 15.82 6.72
C LEU A 835 -22.63 14.47 6.04
N TYR A 836 -22.77 13.41 6.83
CA TYR A 836 -23.10 12.08 6.36
C TYR A 836 -24.53 12.02 5.81
N ALA A 837 -25.51 12.54 6.56
CA ALA A 837 -26.93 12.47 6.21
C ALA A 837 -27.29 13.21 4.90
N TYR A 838 -26.46 14.15 4.42
CA TYR A 838 -26.69 14.86 3.16
C TYR A 838 -26.54 13.97 1.91
N TYR A 839 -25.77 12.87 1.99
CA TYR A 839 -25.57 11.94 0.87
C TYR A 839 -26.73 10.95 0.65
N ILE A 840 -27.65 10.82 1.61
CA ILE A 840 -28.74 9.82 1.59
C ILE A 840 -29.93 10.24 0.68
N ALA A 841 -29.91 11.46 0.12
CA ALA A 841 -31.05 12.04 -0.61
C ALA A 841 -31.28 11.51 -2.05
N LYS A 842 -30.56 10.47 -2.50
CA LYS A 842 -30.79 9.79 -3.79
C LYS A 842 -30.61 8.26 -3.68
N ALA A 843 -31.53 7.65 -2.95
CA ALA A 843 -31.80 6.22 -2.98
C ALA A 843 -32.54 5.83 -4.29
N ASP A 844 -31.79 5.71 -5.40
CA ASP A 844 -32.14 4.84 -6.55
C ASP A 844 -30.95 4.82 -7.55
N GLU A 845 -30.48 3.61 -7.87
CA GLU A 845 -29.44 3.27 -8.87
C GLU A 845 -28.03 3.89 -8.69
N GLN A 846 -27.27 3.40 -7.69
CA GLN A 846 -25.80 3.58 -7.60
C GLN A 846 -25.03 2.37 -8.15
N SER A 847 -23.89 2.63 -8.77
CA SER A 847 -22.96 1.64 -9.34
C SER A 847 -22.11 0.94 -8.26
N SER A 848 -21.43 -0.16 -8.60
CA SER A 848 -20.50 -0.82 -7.65
C SER A 848 -19.31 0.07 -7.31
N GLU A 849 -18.74 0.72 -8.32
CA GLU A 849 -17.54 1.56 -8.18
C GLU A 849 -17.76 2.73 -7.20
N GLU A 850 -18.97 3.29 -7.12
CA GLU A 850 -19.30 4.34 -6.14
C GLU A 850 -19.36 3.82 -4.70
N ARG A 851 -19.85 2.59 -4.48
CA ARG A 851 -19.82 1.94 -3.16
C ARG A 851 -18.41 1.60 -2.75
N ASP A 852 -17.63 1.03 -3.68
CA ASP A 852 -16.26 0.62 -3.45
C ASP A 852 -15.37 1.84 -3.16
N ALA A 853 -15.62 2.98 -3.82
CA ALA A 853 -14.95 4.24 -3.51
C ALA A 853 -15.30 4.79 -2.10
N GLN A 854 -16.56 4.70 -1.67
CA GLN A 854 -16.98 5.14 -0.33
C GLN A 854 -16.48 4.20 0.78
N PHE A 855 -16.46 2.90 0.53
CA PHE A 855 -15.82 1.92 1.40
C PHE A 855 -14.32 2.21 1.53
N ASN A 856 -13.60 2.38 0.42
CA ASN A 856 -12.16 2.67 0.44
C ASN A 856 -11.85 4.02 1.14
N ALA A 857 -12.68 5.04 0.97
CA ALA A 857 -12.55 6.30 1.73
C ALA A 857 -12.68 6.07 3.25
N PHE A 858 -13.64 5.24 3.69
CA PHE A 858 -13.79 4.87 5.10
C PHE A 858 -12.60 4.04 5.61
N ILE A 859 -12.12 3.05 4.84
CA ILE A 859 -10.93 2.26 5.18
C ILE A 859 -9.67 3.13 5.30
N ASN A 860 -9.46 4.09 4.38
CA ASN A 860 -8.33 5.00 4.44
C ASN A 860 -8.36 5.88 5.71
N VAL A 861 -9.54 6.28 6.19
CA VAL A 861 -9.68 6.95 7.50
C VAL A 861 -9.25 6.03 8.63
N LEU A 862 -9.70 4.77 8.64
CA LEU A 862 -9.27 3.78 9.66
C LEU A 862 -7.75 3.54 9.63
N HIS A 863 -7.13 3.44 8.46
CA HIS A 863 -5.69 3.21 8.30
C HIS A 863 -4.83 4.46 8.52
N SER A 864 -5.40 5.67 8.46
CA SER A 864 -4.69 6.92 8.81
C SER A 864 -4.38 7.04 10.31
N ILE A 865 -4.98 6.19 11.15
CA ILE A 865 -4.83 6.20 12.60
C ILE A 865 -3.61 5.37 12.98
N LYS A 866 -2.65 6.04 13.61
CA LYS A 866 -1.32 5.49 13.94
C LYS A 866 -1.37 4.46 15.08
N SER A 867 -0.36 3.58 15.10
CA SER A 867 -0.12 2.61 16.17
C SER A 867 0.52 3.19 17.44
N ASP A 868 0.94 4.46 17.42
CA ASP A 868 1.62 5.15 18.54
C ASP A 868 0.69 5.45 19.73
N ILE A 869 -0.64 5.30 19.57
CA ILE A 869 -1.60 5.50 20.66
C ILE A 869 -1.33 4.62 21.89
N PHE A 870 -0.68 3.47 21.72
CA PHE A 870 -0.36 2.54 22.80
C PHE A 870 1.02 2.75 23.45
N ASP A 871 1.80 3.73 23.00
CA ASP A 871 3.15 4.03 23.54
C ASP A 871 3.22 4.20 25.07
N PRO A 872 2.20 4.72 25.80
CA PRO A 872 2.23 4.77 27.26
C PRO A 872 2.16 3.40 27.95
N PHE A 873 1.86 2.33 27.23
CA PHE A 873 1.61 0.99 27.76
C PHE A 873 2.74 -0.01 27.41
N THR A 874 2.79 -1.08 28.19
CA THR A 874 3.49 -2.33 27.86
C THR A 874 2.41 -3.35 27.51
N ILE A 875 2.44 -3.86 26.28
CA ILE A 875 1.45 -4.82 25.78
C ILE A 875 2.00 -6.23 25.89
N THR A 876 1.20 -7.16 26.41
CA THR A 876 1.55 -8.58 26.52
C THR A 876 0.37 -9.44 26.09
N ARG A 877 0.58 -10.37 25.16
CA ARG A 877 -0.46 -11.27 24.64
C ARG A 877 -0.47 -12.61 25.37
N THR A 878 -1.66 -13.06 25.73
CA THR A 878 -1.95 -14.37 26.33
C THR A 878 -3.17 -14.99 25.68
N TYR A 879 -3.53 -16.21 26.06
CA TYR A 879 -4.70 -16.91 25.52
C TYR A 879 -5.60 -17.44 26.65
N TYR A 880 -6.91 -17.49 26.38
CA TYR A 880 -7.86 -18.32 27.12
C TYR A 880 -8.39 -19.43 26.20
N GLU A 881 -8.84 -20.53 26.79
CA GLU A 881 -9.39 -21.65 26.01
C GLU A 881 -10.92 -21.57 25.98
N SER A 882 -11.50 -21.77 24.79
CA SER A 882 -12.93 -21.98 24.61
C SER A 882 -13.20 -22.96 23.49
N ALA A 883 -14.02 -23.98 23.76
CA ALA A 883 -14.37 -25.04 22.79
C ALA A 883 -13.15 -25.70 22.09
N GLY A 884 -12.00 -25.81 22.78
CA GLY A 884 -10.75 -26.36 22.23
C GLY A 884 -9.96 -25.40 21.32
N VAL A 885 -10.36 -24.13 21.23
CA VAL A 885 -9.64 -23.06 20.52
C VAL A 885 -8.96 -22.17 21.56
N GLN A 886 -7.69 -21.81 21.32
CA GLN A 886 -7.00 -20.76 22.08
C GLN A 886 -7.36 -19.41 21.47
N ILE A 887 -7.97 -18.54 22.27
CA ILE A 887 -8.45 -17.23 21.85
C ILE A 887 -7.56 -16.16 22.51
N GLY A 888 -7.05 -15.24 21.69
CA GLY A 888 -6.12 -14.20 22.12
C GLY A 888 -6.74 -13.21 23.13
N VAL A 889 -5.89 -12.71 24.03
CA VAL A 889 -6.19 -11.63 24.96
C VAL A 889 -4.95 -10.76 25.06
N ASP A 890 -5.11 -9.47 24.76
CA ASP A 890 -4.06 -8.49 24.96
C ASP A 890 -4.23 -7.79 26.30
N ILE A 891 -3.16 -7.76 27.08
CA ILE A 891 -3.10 -7.09 28.37
C ILE A 891 -2.21 -5.86 28.19
N LEU A 892 -2.77 -4.67 28.44
CA LEU A 892 -2.07 -3.39 28.35
C LEU A 892 -1.82 -2.88 29.78
N VAL A 893 -0.54 -2.85 30.17
CA VAL A 893 -0.10 -2.38 31.49
C VAL A 893 0.52 -0.98 31.35
N PRO A 894 -0.01 0.07 32.01
CA PRO A 894 0.61 1.40 32.02
C PRO A 894 2.10 1.34 32.41
N ARG A 895 2.99 1.97 31.64
CA ARG A 895 4.44 1.98 31.94
C ARG A 895 4.76 2.66 33.27
N HIS A 896 3.86 3.51 33.77
CA HIS A 896 3.98 4.24 35.02
C HIS A 896 3.04 3.73 36.13
N LEU A 897 2.64 2.45 36.08
CA LEU A 897 1.76 1.82 37.08
C LEU A 897 2.32 1.95 38.52
N LYS A 898 1.48 2.46 39.44
CA LYS A 898 1.84 2.78 40.83
C LYS A 898 1.37 1.72 41.81
N SER A 899 0.18 1.15 41.59
CA SER A 899 -0.47 0.18 42.47
C SER A 899 0.12 -1.23 42.31
N GLN A 900 0.28 -1.92 43.45
CA GLN A 900 0.62 -3.36 43.46
C GLN A 900 -0.60 -4.27 43.31
N SER A 901 -1.81 -3.71 43.32
CA SER A 901 -3.06 -4.41 43.00
C SER A 901 -4.03 -3.45 42.29
N PRO A 902 -3.77 -3.12 41.01
CA PRO A 902 -4.58 -2.19 40.26
C PRO A 902 -5.93 -2.81 39.90
N SER A 903 -6.88 -1.93 39.58
CA SER A 903 -8.17 -2.31 39.03
C SER A 903 -8.03 -2.80 37.59
N VAL A 904 -9.04 -3.52 37.10
CA VAL A 904 -9.07 -4.07 35.74
C VAL A 904 -10.13 -3.35 34.91
N ILE A 905 -9.76 -2.96 33.69
CA ILE A 905 -10.69 -2.56 32.64
C ILE A 905 -10.74 -3.70 31.61
N VAL A 906 -11.89 -4.36 31.47
CA VAL A 906 -12.13 -5.29 30.37
C VAL A 906 -12.66 -4.50 29.18
N ARG A 907 -11.94 -4.50 28.06
CA ARG A 907 -12.37 -3.83 26.81
C ARG A 907 -12.83 -4.87 25.79
N ILE A 908 -14.06 -4.76 25.28
CA ILE A 908 -14.58 -5.63 24.21
C ILE A 908 -14.57 -4.85 22.89
N HIS A 909 -13.97 -5.43 21.85
CA HIS A 909 -13.83 -4.77 20.55
C HIS A 909 -15.10 -4.85 19.68
N GLY A 910 -15.21 -3.87 18.78
CA GLY A 910 -16.25 -3.72 17.77
C GLY A 910 -16.14 -4.63 16.56
N GLY A 911 -16.90 -4.29 15.52
CA GLY A 911 -16.85 -4.95 14.19
C GLY A 911 -18.01 -5.90 13.87
N PHE A 912 -19.21 -5.63 14.38
CA PHE A 912 -20.43 -6.42 14.15
C PHE A 912 -20.30 -7.93 14.46
N LEU A 913 -19.37 -8.30 15.36
CA LEU A 913 -18.97 -9.69 15.64
C LEU A 913 -18.43 -10.47 14.42
N ILE A 914 -18.10 -9.80 13.31
CA ILE A 914 -17.68 -10.39 12.02
C ILE A 914 -16.20 -10.10 11.71
N THR A 915 -15.68 -8.99 12.21
CA THR A 915 -14.33 -8.43 11.96
C THR A 915 -13.84 -7.71 13.23
N GLY A 916 -12.57 -7.31 13.26
CA GLY A 916 -11.90 -6.63 14.36
C GLY A 916 -10.94 -7.49 15.18
N SER A 917 -10.17 -6.80 16.02
CA SER A 917 -9.29 -7.38 17.05
C SER A 917 -9.23 -6.51 18.31
N SER A 918 -8.65 -7.07 19.36
CA SER A 918 -8.35 -6.44 20.65
C SER A 918 -7.48 -5.18 20.56
N LEU A 919 -6.58 -5.07 19.59
CA LEU A 919 -5.59 -3.98 19.47
C LEU A 919 -5.76 -3.09 18.24
N PHE A 920 -6.80 -3.26 17.42
CA PHE A 920 -7.01 -2.42 16.24
C PHE A 920 -7.11 -0.92 16.62
N PRO A 921 -6.14 -0.06 16.23
CA PRO A 921 -6.03 1.30 16.79
C PRO A 921 -7.25 2.18 16.51
N ALA A 922 -7.84 2.05 15.31
CA ALA A 922 -8.93 2.90 14.87
C ALA A 922 -10.26 2.68 15.60
N TRP A 923 -10.43 1.55 16.30
CA TRP A 923 -11.58 1.27 17.15
C TRP A 923 -11.24 1.34 18.65
N PHE A 924 -10.05 1.84 19.00
CA PHE A 924 -9.59 1.98 20.37
C PHE A 924 -9.64 3.44 20.79
N SER A 925 -10.81 3.91 21.25
CA SER A 925 -11.01 5.32 21.65
C SER A 925 -9.95 5.76 22.67
N LYS A 926 -9.20 6.82 22.34
CA LYS A 926 -8.03 7.28 23.12
C LYS A 926 -8.36 7.54 24.59
N TRP A 927 -9.56 8.07 24.88
CA TRP A 927 -9.98 8.35 26.25
C TRP A 927 -10.01 7.09 27.15
N VAL A 928 -10.15 5.88 26.60
CA VAL A 928 -10.08 4.62 27.37
C VAL A 928 -8.65 4.37 27.90
N LEU A 929 -7.64 4.71 27.08
CA LEU A 929 -6.24 4.63 27.46
C LEU A 929 -5.91 5.71 28.50
N ASP A 930 -6.31 6.95 28.25
CA ASP A 930 -6.11 8.08 29.16
C ASP A 930 -6.77 7.83 30.53
N PHE A 931 -7.98 7.27 30.53
CA PHE A 931 -8.70 6.89 31.74
C PHE A 931 -8.06 5.71 32.49
N ALA A 932 -7.46 4.75 31.77
CA ALA A 932 -6.70 3.67 32.40
C ALA A 932 -5.43 4.17 33.09
N GLU A 933 -4.73 5.16 32.50
CA GLU A 933 -3.59 5.82 33.14
C GLU A 933 -4.01 6.69 34.34
N GLU A 934 -5.09 7.47 34.21
CA GLU A 934 -5.63 8.31 35.30
C GLU A 934 -6.02 7.47 36.53
N GLN A 935 -6.66 6.32 36.30
CA GLN A 935 -7.19 5.43 37.33
C GLN A 935 -6.21 4.32 37.75
N ASP A 936 -4.96 4.36 37.26
CA ASP A 936 -3.88 3.40 37.56
C ASP A 936 -4.32 1.93 37.36
N ALA A 937 -4.99 1.68 36.22
CA ALA A 937 -5.69 0.44 35.90
C ALA A 937 -5.04 -0.31 34.71
N VAL A 938 -5.19 -1.64 34.70
CA VAL A 938 -4.70 -2.50 33.62
C VAL A 938 -5.86 -2.86 32.69
N ILE A 939 -5.67 -2.71 31.38
CA ILE A 939 -6.66 -3.09 30.38
C ILE A 939 -6.44 -4.56 29.98
N VAL A 940 -7.52 -5.32 29.90
CA VAL A 940 -7.55 -6.71 29.41
C VAL A 940 -8.57 -6.79 28.28
N SER A 941 -8.09 -6.88 27.04
CA SER A 941 -8.93 -6.88 25.84
C SER A 941 -8.92 -8.28 25.19
N PRO A 942 -9.97 -9.09 25.35
CA PRO A 942 -10.09 -10.37 24.64
C PRO A 942 -10.53 -10.19 23.19
N ASN A 943 -10.07 -11.13 22.38
CA ASN A 943 -10.70 -11.52 21.12
C ASN A 943 -11.81 -12.56 21.38
N TYR A 944 -12.55 -12.95 20.34
CA TYR A 944 -13.57 -13.99 20.40
C TYR A 944 -13.81 -14.59 19.00
N ARG A 945 -14.35 -15.81 18.89
CA ARG A 945 -14.60 -16.38 17.56
C ARG A 945 -15.65 -15.55 16.83
N LEU A 946 -15.36 -15.22 15.57
CA LEU A 946 -16.15 -14.31 14.76
C LEU A 946 -17.20 -15.05 13.93
N LEU A 947 -18.28 -14.34 13.61
CA LEU A 947 -19.25 -14.74 12.61
C LEU A 947 -18.60 -14.68 11.21
N PRO A 948 -19.01 -15.54 10.26
CA PRO A 948 -20.07 -16.53 10.36
C PRO A 948 -19.59 -17.97 10.68
N GLU A 949 -18.28 -18.20 10.86
CA GLU A 949 -17.72 -19.53 11.15
C GLU A 949 -18.24 -20.13 12.46
N VAL A 950 -18.64 -19.29 13.41
CA VAL A 950 -19.43 -19.69 14.60
C VAL A 950 -20.80 -19.01 14.61
N LYS A 951 -21.70 -19.44 15.49
CA LYS A 951 -22.98 -18.74 15.75
C LYS A 951 -22.88 -17.91 17.03
N GLY A 952 -23.77 -16.93 17.19
CA GLY A 952 -23.71 -16.00 18.33
C GLY A 952 -23.74 -16.69 19.70
N ARG A 953 -24.38 -17.87 19.82
CA ARG A 953 -24.37 -18.70 21.04
C ARG A 953 -22.95 -19.13 21.45
N ASP A 954 -22.09 -19.36 20.46
CA ASP A 954 -20.71 -19.82 20.64
C ASP A 954 -19.84 -18.64 21.08
N ILE A 955 -20.14 -17.42 20.59
CA ILE A 955 -19.55 -16.16 21.07
C ILE A 955 -19.95 -15.88 22.53
N ILE A 956 -21.21 -16.13 22.91
CA ILE A 956 -21.63 -16.08 24.33
C ILE A 956 -20.87 -17.11 25.18
N HIS A 957 -20.61 -18.31 24.65
CA HIS A 957 -19.81 -19.32 25.34
C HIS A 957 -18.35 -18.86 25.51
N ASP A 958 -17.76 -18.26 24.48
CA ASP A 958 -16.41 -17.69 24.52
C ASP A 958 -16.30 -16.58 25.57
N MET A 959 -17.27 -15.66 25.62
CA MET A 959 -17.30 -14.62 26.65
C MET A 959 -17.48 -15.19 28.05
N ARG A 960 -18.31 -16.23 28.25
CA ARG A 960 -18.44 -16.92 29.55
C ARG A 960 -17.11 -17.55 29.97
N ASN A 961 -16.38 -18.18 29.05
CA ASN A 961 -15.07 -18.78 29.33
C ASN A 961 -13.97 -17.74 29.60
N PHE A 962 -13.95 -16.64 28.86
CA PHE A 962 -13.09 -15.48 29.15
C PHE A 962 -13.35 -14.93 30.56
N TRP A 963 -14.60 -14.67 30.92
CA TRP A 963 -14.95 -14.19 32.25
C TRP A 963 -14.53 -15.17 33.34
N ASN A 964 -14.71 -16.48 33.15
CA ASN A 964 -14.20 -17.50 34.08
C ASN A 964 -12.67 -17.44 34.20
N TRP A 965 -11.96 -17.28 33.08
CA TRP A 965 -10.49 -17.16 33.05
C TRP A 965 -10.00 -15.91 33.80
N VAL A 966 -10.62 -14.73 33.59
CA VAL A 966 -10.32 -13.49 34.33
C VAL A 966 -10.54 -13.68 35.83
N HIS A 967 -11.73 -14.13 36.24
CA HIS A 967 -12.06 -14.33 37.66
C HIS A 967 -11.20 -15.41 38.34
N SER A 968 -10.72 -16.40 37.58
CA SER A 968 -9.78 -17.41 38.10
C SER A 968 -8.37 -16.88 38.38
N GLY A 969 -8.06 -15.62 38.00
CA GLY A 969 -6.73 -15.04 38.11
C GLY A 969 -5.84 -15.23 36.88
N GLY A 970 -6.42 -15.51 35.70
CA GLY A 970 -5.71 -15.72 34.43
C GLY A 970 -4.72 -14.60 34.08
N PRO A 971 -5.16 -13.33 34.00
CA PRO A 971 -4.28 -12.19 33.73
C PRO A 971 -3.11 -12.06 34.73
N SER A 972 -3.38 -12.24 36.04
CA SER A 972 -2.34 -12.18 37.08
C SER A 972 -1.31 -13.31 36.96
N ARG A 973 -1.73 -14.52 36.56
CA ARG A 973 -0.80 -15.64 36.29
C ARG A 973 0.09 -15.35 35.09
N HIS A 974 -0.44 -14.75 34.03
CA HIS A 974 0.35 -14.41 32.84
C HIS A 974 1.43 -13.37 33.18
N LEU A 975 1.05 -12.24 33.80
CA LEU A 975 2.00 -11.18 34.18
C LEU A 975 3.11 -11.69 35.12
N ALA A 976 2.78 -12.59 36.05
CA ALA A 976 3.77 -13.24 36.91
C ALA A 976 4.72 -14.18 36.16
N ALA A 977 4.24 -14.89 35.14
CA ALA A 977 5.04 -15.85 34.37
C ALA A 977 6.09 -15.18 33.47
N ILE A 978 5.78 -14.00 32.91
CA ILE A 978 6.69 -13.23 32.05
C ILE A 978 7.71 -12.36 32.81
N GLY A 979 7.86 -12.57 34.12
CA GLY A 979 8.85 -11.87 34.95
C GLY A 979 8.50 -10.43 35.32
N GLN A 980 7.30 -9.92 34.98
CA GLN A 980 6.85 -8.61 35.44
C GLN A 980 6.46 -8.68 36.92
N HIS A 981 7.40 -8.30 37.79
CA HIS A 981 7.32 -8.54 39.24
C HIS A 981 6.26 -7.71 40.00
N LYS A 982 5.36 -7.02 39.29
CA LYS A 982 4.23 -6.21 39.77
C LYS A 982 3.19 -6.21 38.63
N PRO A 983 1.87 -6.43 38.85
CA PRO A 983 1.11 -6.50 40.11
C PRO A 983 0.23 -7.77 40.27
N GLN A 984 -0.45 -7.93 41.41
CA GLN A 984 -1.56 -8.90 41.56
C GLN A 984 -2.90 -8.20 41.29
N LEU A 985 -3.48 -8.39 40.11
CA LEU A 985 -4.64 -7.64 39.65
C LEU A 985 -5.87 -7.85 40.53
N ASN A 986 -6.60 -6.77 40.82
CA ASN A 986 -7.81 -6.84 41.62
C ASN A 986 -9.02 -7.22 40.76
N HIS A 987 -9.17 -8.52 40.50
CA HIS A 987 -10.25 -9.08 39.66
C HIS A 987 -11.67 -8.80 40.19
N ILE A 988 -11.82 -8.34 41.45
CA ILE A 988 -13.11 -7.90 42.02
C ILE A 988 -13.45 -6.47 41.56
N ARG A 989 -12.45 -5.63 41.26
CA ARG A 989 -12.60 -4.28 40.72
C ARG A 989 -12.49 -4.28 39.19
N THR A 990 -13.45 -4.95 38.54
CA THR A 990 -13.50 -5.03 37.08
C THR A 990 -14.56 -4.09 36.49
N LEU A 991 -14.13 -3.12 35.69
CA LEU A 991 -14.98 -2.29 34.83
C LEU A 991 -15.09 -2.97 33.45
N LEU A 992 -16.27 -2.96 32.85
CA LEU A 992 -16.45 -3.40 31.46
C LEU A 992 -16.64 -2.17 30.56
N VAL A 993 -15.89 -2.09 29.46
CA VAL A 993 -15.99 -1.04 28.43
C VAL A 993 -16.16 -1.70 27.06
N GLY A 994 -17.08 -1.23 26.23
CA GLY A 994 -17.14 -1.62 24.82
C GLY A 994 -18.53 -1.72 24.20
N GLU A 995 -18.56 -2.28 23.00
CA GLU A 995 -19.64 -2.07 22.00
C GLU A 995 -20.70 -3.19 21.98
N SER A 996 -20.39 -4.33 22.60
CA SER A 996 -21.28 -5.49 22.72
C SER A 996 -21.07 -6.20 24.07
N ALA A 997 -21.54 -5.55 25.13
CA ALA A 997 -21.34 -6.00 26.51
C ALA A 997 -22.06 -7.34 26.82
N GLY A 998 -21.28 -8.41 27.01
CA GLY A 998 -21.73 -9.62 27.71
C GLY A 998 -21.79 -9.36 29.23
N PHE A 999 -23.00 -9.30 29.80
CA PHE A 999 -23.27 -8.83 31.17
C PHE A 999 -22.87 -9.78 32.33
N VAL A 1000 -21.70 -10.42 32.27
CA VAL A 1000 -21.27 -11.40 33.28
C VAL A 1000 -20.35 -10.76 34.33
N ARG A 1001 -20.97 -10.20 35.38
CA ARG A 1001 -20.36 -9.81 36.68
C ARG A 1001 -19.29 -8.68 36.74
N PRO A 1002 -19.28 -7.63 35.90
CA PRO A 1002 -18.47 -6.43 36.20
C PRO A 1002 -19.09 -5.60 37.34
N LYS A 1003 -18.30 -4.69 37.93
CA LYS A 1003 -18.72 -3.76 39.00
C LYS A 1003 -19.47 -2.53 38.51
N ALA A 1004 -19.14 -2.09 37.29
CA ALA A 1004 -19.79 -1.03 36.54
C ALA A 1004 -19.58 -1.32 35.04
N ILE A 1005 -20.36 -0.67 34.18
CA ILE A 1005 -20.30 -0.86 32.73
C ILE A 1005 -20.30 0.51 32.04
N ILE A 1006 -19.39 0.71 31.10
CA ILE A 1006 -19.47 1.74 30.07
C ILE A 1006 -19.81 1.04 28.74
N ALA A 1007 -21.00 1.28 28.22
CA ALA A 1007 -21.47 0.69 26.98
C ALA A 1007 -21.46 1.75 25.87
N LEU A 1008 -20.64 1.51 24.84
CA LEU A 1008 -20.43 2.39 23.70
C LEU A 1008 -21.38 1.96 22.58
N TYR A 1009 -22.27 2.86 22.14
CA TYR A 1009 -23.22 2.67 21.04
C TYR A 1009 -23.76 1.22 20.90
N PRO A 1010 -24.35 0.65 21.98
CA PRO A 1010 -24.39 -0.80 22.11
C PRO A 1010 -25.49 -1.48 21.28
N MET A 1011 -25.12 -2.58 20.61
CA MET A 1011 -25.96 -3.33 19.67
C MET A 1011 -27.01 -4.23 20.37
N VAL A 1012 -27.96 -3.62 21.08
CA VAL A 1012 -28.86 -4.32 22.02
C VAL A 1012 -30.24 -4.73 21.46
N ASP A 1013 -30.65 -4.19 20.31
CA ASP A 1013 -31.92 -4.52 19.64
C ASP A 1013 -31.71 -5.17 18.27
N MET A 1014 -31.01 -6.30 18.24
CA MET A 1014 -30.67 -7.04 17.01
C MET A 1014 -31.89 -7.63 16.26
N LYS A 1015 -33.11 -7.52 16.82
CA LYS A 1015 -34.37 -7.85 16.12
C LYS A 1015 -35.04 -6.63 15.48
N ALA A 1016 -34.46 -5.44 15.61
CA ALA A 1016 -34.95 -4.24 14.92
C ALA A 1016 -34.94 -4.43 13.40
N ALA A 1017 -35.83 -3.70 12.71
CA ALA A 1017 -35.92 -3.71 11.24
C ALA A 1017 -34.57 -3.38 10.57
N HIS A 1018 -33.72 -2.57 11.22
CA HIS A 1018 -32.38 -2.23 10.74
C HIS A 1018 -31.51 -3.46 10.46
N PHE A 1019 -31.53 -4.47 11.33
CA PHE A 1019 -30.72 -5.71 11.19
C PHE A 1019 -31.46 -6.87 10.52
N THR A 1020 -32.78 -6.75 10.32
CA THR A 1020 -33.69 -7.86 9.93
C THR A 1020 -34.49 -7.62 8.65
N LYS A 1021 -34.36 -6.44 8.03
CA LYS A 1021 -35.02 -6.10 6.77
C LYS A 1021 -34.09 -5.36 5.83
N TYR A 1022 -34.15 -5.72 4.54
CA TYR A 1022 -33.62 -4.89 3.48
C TYR A 1022 -34.44 -3.60 3.34
N TYR A 1023 -33.72 -2.48 3.28
CA TYR A 1023 -34.14 -1.16 2.82
C TYR A 1023 -32.85 -0.36 2.59
N ASP A 1024 -32.89 0.71 1.80
CA ASP A 1024 -31.69 1.53 1.58
C ASP A 1024 -31.27 2.25 2.88
N LYS A 1025 -30.05 1.97 3.34
CA LYS A 1025 -29.49 2.48 4.59
C LYS A 1025 -27.97 2.66 4.42
N SER A 1026 -27.49 3.89 4.45
CA SER A 1026 -26.05 4.17 4.48
C SER A 1026 -25.50 3.81 5.86
N ILE A 1027 -24.46 2.96 5.96
CA ILE A 1027 -23.80 2.60 7.24
C ILE A 1027 -22.42 3.24 7.26
N VAL A 1028 -22.18 4.20 8.15
CA VAL A 1028 -21.08 5.19 8.05
C VAL A 1028 -20.90 5.67 6.60
N GLY A 1029 -22.07 5.85 5.97
CA GLY A 1029 -22.44 5.63 4.57
C GLY A 1029 -21.44 5.12 3.55
N VAL A 1030 -20.95 3.92 3.81
CA VAL A 1030 -20.95 2.94 2.71
C VAL A 1030 -22.42 2.64 2.34
N PRO A 1031 -22.83 2.74 1.05
CA PRO A 1031 -24.21 2.47 0.61
C PRO A 1031 -24.53 0.99 0.63
N ASN A 1032 -25.81 0.64 0.46
CA ASN A 1032 -26.26 -0.74 0.40
C ASN A 1032 -25.47 -1.61 -0.60
N TYR A 1033 -24.73 -2.59 -0.09
CA TYR A 1033 -24.20 -3.67 -0.92
C TYR A 1033 -25.32 -4.56 -1.48
N PRO A 1034 -25.17 -5.11 -2.70
CA PRO A 1034 -26.12 -6.05 -3.27
C PRO A 1034 -26.14 -7.36 -2.47
N ASN A 1035 -27.31 -8.00 -2.39
CA ASN A 1035 -27.49 -9.23 -1.62
C ASN A 1035 -26.56 -10.39 -2.05
N GLU A 1036 -26.14 -10.40 -3.31
CA GLU A 1036 -25.19 -11.40 -3.84
C GLU A 1036 -23.85 -11.41 -3.07
N ASP A 1037 -23.41 -10.28 -2.53
CA ASP A 1037 -22.16 -10.20 -1.75
C ASP A 1037 -22.31 -10.89 -0.39
N VAL A 1038 -23.52 -10.86 0.19
CA VAL A 1038 -23.86 -11.65 1.38
C VAL A 1038 -23.85 -13.15 1.07
N ASP A 1039 -24.34 -13.56 -0.11
CA ASP A 1039 -24.33 -14.96 -0.53
C ASP A 1039 -22.91 -15.46 -0.87
N LYS A 1040 -22.05 -14.62 -1.46
CA LYS A 1040 -20.61 -14.89 -1.62
C LYS A 1040 -19.93 -15.06 -0.26
N PHE A 1041 -20.17 -14.13 0.68
CA PHE A 1041 -19.60 -14.20 2.03
C PHE A 1041 -20.02 -15.46 2.78
N LEU A 1042 -21.32 -15.77 2.79
CA LEU A 1042 -21.87 -16.98 3.40
C LEU A 1042 -21.29 -18.26 2.78
N SER A 1043 -21.28 -18.38 1.46
CA SER A 1043 -20.76 -19.57 0.78
C SER A 1043 -19.26 -19.77 0.96
N ALA A 1044 -18.47 -18.69 1.03
CA ALA A 1044 -17.03 -18.73 1.25
C ALA A 1044 -16.60 -19.17 2.67
N THR A 1045 -17.53 -19.39 3.60
CA THR A 1045 -17.24 -19.60 5.04
C THR A 1045 -17.72 -20.93 5.62
N VAL A 1046 -18.54 -21.72 4.90
CA VAL A 1046 -19.21 -22.94 5.42
C VAL A 1046 -18.24 -24.03 5.90
N VAL A 1047 -16.96 -23.99 5.52
CA VAL A 1047 -15.96 -25.06 5.79
C VAL A 1047 -14.64 -24.50 6.36
N LYS A 1048 -14.60 -23.25 6.82
CA LYS A 1048 -13.39 -22.63 7.36
C LYS A 1048 -13.25 -22.82 8.88
N PRO A 1049 -12.03 -22.91 9.43
CA PRO A 1049 -11.81 -22.89 10.88
C PRO A 1049 -12.25 -21.55 11.46
N ALA A 1050 -12.72 -21.55 12.72
CA ALA A 1050 -13.18 -20.35 13.38
C ALA A 1050 -12.05 -19.31 13.53
N ILE A 1051 -12.24 -18.13 12.96
CA ILE A 1051 -11.32 -17.00 13.08
C ILE A 1051 -11.65 -16.22 14.35
N THR A 1052 -10.63 -15.79 15.08
CA THR A 1052 -10.78 -15.09 16.38
C THR A 1052 -10.47 -13.60 16.30
N GLU A 1053 -9.73 -13.15 15.30
CA GLU A 1053 -9.39 -11.75 15.07
C GLU A 1053 -9.13 -11.55 13.57
N THR A 1054 -9.52 -10.40 13.01
CA THR A 1054 -9.23 -10.04 11.61
C THR A 1054 -9.54 -8.56 11.38
N ASP A 1055 -8.51 -7.74 11.18
CA ASP A 1055 -8.70 -6.28 11.14
C ASP A 1055 -9.21 -5.75 9.77
N PRO A 1056 -9.94 -4.61 9.77
CA PRO A 1056 -10.34 -3.92 8.55
C PRO A 1056 -9.16 -3.62 7.59
N PRO A 1057 -9.37 -3.72 6.26
CA PRO A 1057 -10.65 -3.87 5.56
C PRO A 1057 -11.27 -5.27 5.60
N VAL A 1058 -10.55 -6.29 6.10
CA VAL A 1058 -10.92 -7.69 5.94
C VAL A 1058 -12.27 -7.99 6.59
N ARG A 1059 -13.25 -8.39 5.77
CA ARG A 1059 -14.67 -8.67 6.10
C ARG A 1059 -15.54 -7.47 6.51
N LEU A 1060 -15.04 -6.24 6.52
CA LEU A 1060 -15.86 -5.10 6.94
C LEU A 1060 -16.93 -4.74 5.90
N ASP A 1061 -16.59 -4.89 4.62
CA ASP A 1061 -17.51 -4.88 3.48
C ASP A 1061 -18.66 -5.88 3.67
N SER A 1062 -18.30 -7.10 4.05
CA SER A 1062 -19.20 -8.24 4.25
C SER A 1062 -20.10 -8.04 5.46
N ALA A 1063 -19.57 -7.45 6.54
CA ALA A 1063 -20.33 -7.08 7.72
C ALA A 1063 -21.40 -6.02 7.41
N MET A 1064 -21.01 -4.97 6.68
CA MET A 1064 -21.94 -3.94 6.20
C MET A 1064 -22.99 -4.54 5.28
N ALA A 1065 -22.59 -5.36 4.30
CA ALA A 1065 -23.51 -6.02 3.37
C ALA A 1065 -24.60 -6.85 4.07
N VAL A 1066 -24.23 -7.58 5.12
CA VAL A 1066 -25.16 -8.37 5.94
C VAL A 1066 -26.19 -7.49 6.64
N VAL A 1067 -25.80 -6.32 7.16
CA VAL A 1067 -26.71 -5.37 7.84
C VAL A 1067 -27.56 -4.60 6.83
N HIS A 1068 -26.98 -4.11 5.73
CA HIS A 1068 -27.70 -3.50 4.59
C HIS A 1068 -28.83 -4.41 4.10
N ASN A 1069 -28.54 -5.68 3.86
CA ASN A 1069 -29.50 -6.67 3.40
C ASN A 1069 -30.44 -7.20 4.49
N GLY A 1070 -30.21 -6.86 5.76
CA GLY A 1070 -31.07 -7.28 6.88
C GLY A 1070 -30.99 -8.77 7.17
N ARG A 1071 -29.85 -9.39 6.90
CA ARG A 1071 -29.61 -10.84 7.01
C ARG A 1071 -28.78 -11.22 8.24
N TYR A 1072 -28.59 -10.29 9.17
CA TYR A 1072 -27.73 -10.47 10.34
C TYR A 1072 -28.12 -11.67 11.24
N LEU A 1073 -29.41 -11.98 11.34
CA LEU A 1073 -29.88 -13.15 12.10
C LEU A 1073 -29.56 -14.51 11.45
N GLU A 1074 -29.22 -14.56 10.16
CA GLU A 1074 -28.70 -15.78 9.52
C GLU A 1074 -27.30 -16.12 10.05
N LEU A 1075 -26.51 -15.10 10.37
CA LEU A 1075 -25.19 -15.25 10.97
C LEU A 1075 -25.31 -15.51 12.47
N LEU A 1076 -26.01 -14.61 13.18
CA LEU A 1076 -26.11 -14.63 14.64
C LEU A 1076 -26.86 -15.85 15.18
N GLY A 1077 -27.93 -16.27 14.51
CA GLY A 1077 -28.92 -17.23 15.02
C GLY A 1077 -30.07 -16.55 15.79
N GLN A 1078 -31.03 -17.36 16.24
CA GLN A 1078 -32.28 -16.90 16.85
C GLN A 1078 -32.48 -17.36 18.31
N ASP A 1079 -31.40 -17.79 18.98
CA ASP A 1079 -31.44 -18.19 20.39
C ASP A 1079 -31.88 -17.01 21.28
N PRO A 1080 -32.94 -17.13 22.12
CA PRO A 1080 -33.39 -16.06 23.03
C PRO A 1080 -32.29 -15.48 23.92
N ASP A 1081 -31.28 -16.28 24.29
CA ASP A 1081 -30.15 -15.84 25.12
C ASP A 1081 -29.26 -14.79 24.42
N LEU A 1082 -29.42 -14.56 23.11
CA LEU A 1082 -28.68 -13.55 22.35
C LEU A 1082 -29.27 -12.14 22.50
N PHE A 1083 -30.56 -12.02 22.86
CA PHE A 1083 -31.29 -10.76 22.77
C PHE A 1083 -31.45 -10.10 24.14
N VAL A 1084 -30.67 -9.05 24.39
CA VAL A 1084 -30.57 -8.35 25.68
C VAL A 1084 -31.94 -7.97 26.24
N LEU A 1085 -32.78 -7.33 25.41
CA LEU A 1085 -34.12 -6.87 25.79
C LEU A 1085 -35.09 -8.02 26.14
N GLU A 1086 -34.88 -9.22 25.59
CA GLU A 1086 -35.68 -10.40 25.91
C GLU A 1086 -35.18 -11.07 27.19
N ARG A 1087 -33.85 -11.17 27.39
CA ARG A 1087 -33.28 -11.64 28.66
C ARG A 1087 -33.76 -10.81 29.85
N ILE A 1088 -33.75 -9.48 29.76
CA ILE A 1088 -34.21 -8.59 30.84
C ILE A 1088 -35.68 -8.88 31.21
N LYS A 1089 -36.55 -8.97 30.20
CA LYS A 1089 -37.98 -9.28 30.39
C LYS A 1089 -38.16 -10.67 30.98
N ASN A 1090 -37.46 -11.67 30.46
CA ASN A 1090 -37.56 -13.06 30.93
C ASN A 1090 -37.08 -13.18 32.39
N MET A 1091 -35.94 -12.59 32.74
CA MET A 1091 -35.43 -12.56 34.13
C MET A 1091 -36.45 -11.91 35.07
N ALA A 1092 -36.99 -10.74 34.72
CA ALA A 1092 -38.01 -10.06 35.52
C ALA A 1092 -39.34 -10.84 35.62
N LEU A 1093 -39.68 -11.66 34.62
CA LEU A 1093 -40.88 -12.52 34.64
C LEU A 1093 -40.67 -13.83 35.44
N THR A 1094 -39.43 -14.32 35.56
CA THR A 1094 -39.12 -15.59 36.25
C THR A 1094 -38.64 -15.44 37.69
N SER A 1095 -38.20 -14.23 38.09
CA SER A 1095 -37.57 -14.01 39.40
C SER A 1095 -38.51 -13.28 40.37
N SER A 1096 -39.03 -14.00 41.34
CA SER A 1096 -39.98 -13.48 42.34
C SER A 1096 -39.37 -12.70 43.51
N ASN A 1097 -38.04 -12.57 43.57
CA ASN A 1097 -37.31 -11.86 44.64
C ASN A 1097 -36.00 -11.28 44.11
N TYR A 1098 -35.93 -9.95 43.95
CA TYR A 1098 -34.66 -9.23 43.81
C TYR A 1098 -34.66 -7.96 44.66
N GLU A 1099 -33.98 -8.02 45.81
CA GLU A 1099 -33.55 -6.84 46.59
C GLU A 1099 -32.27 -6.18 46.01
N LYS A 1100 -31.70 -6.76 44.94
CA LYS A 1100 -30.47 -6.32 44.26
C LYS A 1100 -30.75 -6.17 42.77
N SER A 1101 -30.23 -5.10 42.16
CA SER A 1101 -30.38 -4.82 40.72
C SER A 1101 -29.84 -5.95 39.84
N LEU A 1102 -30.47 -6.16 38.69
CA LEU A 1102 -30.06 -7.06 37.60
C LEU A 1102 -28.76 -6.61 36.93
N PHE A 1103 -28.47 -5.30 36.92
CA PHE A 1103 -27.27 -4.72 36.30
C PHE A 1103 -26.48 -3.88 37.31
N PRO A 1104 -25.14 -3.88 37.22
CA PRO A 1104 -24.33 -2.86 37.90
C PRO A 1104 -24.60 -1.46 37.30
N PRO A 1105 -24.13 -0.37 37.93
CA PRO A 1105 -24.22 0.98 37.39
C PRO A 1105 -23.71 1.05 35.94
N LEU A 1106 -24.54 1.63 35.08
CA LEU A 1106 -24.41 1.56 33.62
C LEU A 1106 -24.33 2.96 33.03
N PHE A 1107 -23.19 3.31 32.46
CA PHE A 1107 -23.01 4.51 31.64
C PHE A 1107 -23.16 4.13 30.16
N LEU A 1108 -24.09 4.79 29.47
CA LEU A 1108 -24.41 4.57 28.06
C LEU A 1108 -23.98 5.78 27.24
N LEU A 1109 -23.13 5.57 26.24
CA LEU A 1109 -22.73 6.57 25.25
C LEU A 1109 -23.34 6.19 23.90
N HIS A 1110 -23.87 7.15 23.15
CA HIS A 1110 -24.41 6.87 21.81
C HIS A 1110 -24.42 8.13 20.92
N GLY A 1111 -24.13 7.96 19.64
CA GLY A 1111 -24.43 8.95 18.62
C GLY A 1111 -25.93 9.09 18.38
N GLU A 1112 -26.47 10.30 18.30
CA GLU A 1112 -27.87 10.55 17.95
C GLU A 1112 -28.18 10.14 16.49
N GLU A 1113 -27.15 10.14 15.64
CA GLU A 1113 -27.20 9.91 14.19
C GLU A 1113 -26.53 8.56 13.82
N ASP A 1114 -26.36 7.62 14.77
CA ASP A 1114 -25.68 6.34 14.55
C ASP A 1114 -26.41 5.47 13.50
N THR A 1115 -25.76 5.34 12.34
CA THR A 1115 -26.22 4.63 11.15
C THR A 1115 -25.79 3.16 11.13
N ALA A 1116 -24.80 2.77 11.92
CA ALA A 1116 -24.34 1.39 12.07
C ALA A 1116 -25.14 0.62 13.13
N VAL A 1117 -25.47 1.29 14.23
CA VAL A 1117 -26.23 0.75 15.36
C VAL A 1117 -27.25 1.80 15.81
N PRO A 1118 -28.54 1.69 15.47
CA PRO A 1118 -29.50 2.76 15.79
C PRO A 1118 -29.69 3.03 17.29
N VAL A 1119 -29.56 4.30 17.67
CA VAL A 1119 -29.73 4.83 19.05
C VAL A 1119 -31.04 4.43 19.73
N ASP A 1120 -32.10 4.19 18.96
CA ASP A 1120 -33.38 3.67 19.46
C ASP A 1120 -33.25 2.33 20.21
N GLY A 1121 -32.25 1.49 19.89
CA GLY A 1121 -31.94 0.30 20.66
C GLY A 1121 -31.53 0.62 22.10
N THR A 1122 -30.71 1.66 22.28
CA THR A 1122 -30.29 2.15 23.60
C THR A 1122 -31.45 2.81 24.35
N ARG A 1123 -32.31 3.59 23.67
CA ARG A 1123 -33.53 4.14 24.28
C ARG A 1123 -34.45 3.02 24.79
N LYS A 1124 -34.69 1.99 23.98
CA LYS A 1124 -35.46 0.79 24.36
C LYS A 1124 -34.83 0.03 25.53
N LEU A 1125 -33.50 -0.04 25.62
CA LEU A 1125 -32.81 -0.65 26.77
C LEU A 1125 -33.09 0.14 28.05
N VAL A 1126 -32.93 1.46 28.02
CA VAL A 1126 -33.19 2.34 29.17
C VAL A 1126 -34.64 2.24 29.62
N ASP A 1127 -35.60 2.23 28.71
CA ASP A 1127 -37.02 2.05 29.02
C ASP A 1127 -37.34 0.64 29.53
N CYS A 1128 -36.67 -0.39 29.01
CA CYS A 1128 -36.80 -1.77 29.48
C CYS A 1128 -36.26 -1.91 30.91
N LEU A 1129 -35.09 -1.33 31.21
CA LEU A 1129 -34.52 -1.33 32.56
C LEU A 1129 -35.43 -0.53 33.51
N ARG A 1130 -35.78 0.72 33.21
CA ARG A 1130 -36.71 1.53 34.04
C ARG A 1130 -38.05 0.84 34.33
N ARG A 1131 -38.52 -0.03 33.45
CA ARG A 1131 -39.78 -0.78 33.61
C ARG A 1131 -39.64 -2.09 34.37
N PHE A 1132 -38.56 -2.84 34.18
CA PHE A 1132 -38.41 -4.21 34.66
C PHE A 1132 -37.34 -4.38 35.76
N ASP A 1133 -36.42 -3.43 35.87
CA ASP A 1133 -35.52 -3.22 37.01
C ASP A 1133 -35.24 -1.72 37.23
N PRO A 1134 -36.15 -1.00 37.90
CA PRO A 1134 -35.95 0.42 38.22
C PRO A 1134 -34.83 0.67 39.25
N SER A 1135 -34.18 -0.37 39.78
CA SER A 1135 -33.06 -0.24 40.71
C SER A 1135 -31.69 -0.15 40.02
N THR A 1136 -31.60 -0.45 38.71
CA THR A 1136 -30.38 -0.18 37.93
C THR A 1136 -30.12 1.32 37.87
N GLN A 1137 -28.92 1.73 38.29
CA GLN A 1137 -28.45 3.10 38.11
C GLN A 1137 -27.96 3.28 36.67
N ILE A 1138 -28.47 4.30 35.96
CA ILE A 1138 -28.18 4.55 34.55
C ILE A 1138 -27.80 6.01 34.35
N GLN A 1139 -26.62 6.25 33.78
CA GLN A 1139 -26.21 7.53 33.20
C GLN A 1139 -26.25 7.40 31.66
N LEU A 1140 -26.78 8.40 30.96
CA LEU A 1140 -26.98 8.36 29.51
C LEU A 1140 -26.44 9.64 28.86
N ALA A 1141 -25.41 9.49 28.02
CA ALA A 1141 -24.88 10.54 27.16
C ALA A 1141 -25.16 10.21 25.69
N ILE A 1142 -26.34 10.66 25.20
CA ILE A 1142 -26.56 10.75 23.76
C ILE A 1142 -25.98 12.08 23.27
N ARG A 1143 -25.16 12.03 22.22
CA ARG A 1143 -24.47 13.19 21.64
C ARG A 1143 -24.69 13.23 20.13
N PRO A 1144 -24.75 14.42 19.50
CA PRO A 1144 -24.74 14.52 18.04
C PRO A 1144 -23.52 13.77 17.47
N GLY A 1145 -23.72 12.91 16.47
CA GLY A 1145 -22.70 11.96 16.02
C GLY A 1145 -23.27 10.66 15.47
N ASP A 1146 -22.55 10.02 14.55
CA ASP A 1146 -22.77 8.64 14.10
C ASP A 1146 -21.87 7.71 14.96
N HIS A 1147 -21.67 6.47 14.50
CA HIS A 1147 -20.79 5.48 15.09
C HIS A 1147 -19.36 6.01 15.32
N GLY A 1148 -18.79 5.77 16.50
CA GLY A 1148 -17.43 6.22 16.86
C GLY A 1148 -17.28 7.73 17.07
N PHE A 1149 -18.37 8.48 17.34
CA PHE A 1149 -18.31 9.92 17.62
C PHE A 1149 -17.36 10.35 18.75
N ASP A 1150 -17.07 9.44 19.67
CA ASP A 1150 -16.17 9.63 20.82
C ASP A 1150 -14.69 9.43 20.47
N PHE A 1151 -14.33 9.02 19.25
CA PHE A 1151 -12.93 8.74 18.87
C PHE A 1151 -11.97 9.92 19.13
N LYS A 1152 -12.46 11.16 18.95
CA LYS A 1152 -11.72 12.41 19.25
C LYS A 1152 -12.05 13.01 20.62
N ALA A 1153 -12.92 12.40 21.41
CA ALA A 1153 -13.28 12.91 22.72
C ALA A 1153 -12.12 12.72 23.71
N THR A 1154 -11.86 13.75 24.52
CA THR A 1154 -10.92 13.70 25.65
C THR A 1154 -11.68 13.47 26.95
N ILE A 1155 -11.06 12.79 27.92
CA ILE A 1155 -11.65 12.54 29.25
C ILE A 1155 -12.16 13.80 29.98
N ASP A 1156 -11.67 14.98 29.62
CA ASP A 1156 -12.06 16.27 30.21
C ASP A 1156 -13.32 16.90 29.59
N GLU A 1157 -13.88 16.31 28.54
CA GLU A 1157 -15.18 16.69 27.99
C GLU A 1157 -16.26 16.56 29.07
N PRO A 1158 -17.03 17.62 29.41
CA PRO A 1158 -17.88 17.63 30.60
C PRO A 1158 -18.86 16.46 30.67
N TRP A 1159 -19.38 16.03 29.52
CA TRP A 1159 -20.34 14.93 29.41
C TRP A 1159 -19.71 13.55 29.55
N LEU A 1160 -18.43 13.42 29.19
CA LEU A 1160 -17.67 12.18 29.33
C LEU A 1160 -17.18 12.08 30.77
N ARG A 1161 -16.60 13.16 31.31
CA ARG A 1161 -16.15 13.27 32.70
C ARG A 1161 -17.26 12.93 33.69
N GLU A 1162 -18.46 13.52 33.54
CA GLU A 1162 -19.62 13.23 34.40
C GLU A 1162 -19.98 11.73 34.44
N GLY A 1163 -19.93 11.05 33.29
CA GLY A 1163 -20.23 9.63 33.20
C GLY A 1163 -19.10 8.70 33.63
N LEU A 1164 -17.84 9.13 33.47
CA LEU A 1164 -16.67 8.45 34.05
C LEU A 1164 -16.74 8.52 35.58
N ASP A 1165 -16.94 9.71 36.15
CA ASP A 1165 -17.06 9.91 37.60
C ASP A 1165 -18.22 9.10 38.21
N PHE A 1166 -19.34 8.97 37.47
CA PHE A 1166 -20.47 8.12 37.84
C PHE A 1166 -20.10 6.62 37.97
N VAL A 1167 -19.22 6.08 37.12
CA VAL A 1167 -18.78 4.66 37.22
C VAL A 1167 -17.57 4.45 38.13
N VAL A 1168 -16.69 5.43 38.32
CA VAL A 1168 -15.48 5.33 39.15
C VAL A 1168 -15.81 4.93 40.59
N GLY A 1169 -16.81 5.58 41.21
CA GLY A 1169 -17.21 5.29 42.59
C GLY A 1169 -17.60 3.81 42.81
N PRO A 1170 -18.63 3.30 42.10
CA PRO A 1170 -19.03 1.89 42.18
C PRO A 1170 -17.96 0.88 41.75
N TRP A 1171 -17.12 1.23 40.77
CA TRP A 1171 -16.03 0.37 40.28
C TRP A 1171 -14.93 0.16 41.33
N LEU A 1172 -14.51 1.24 41.98
CA LEU A 1172 -13.40 1.19 42.95
C LEU A 1172 -13.84 0.85 44.38
N ASP A 1173 -15.13 0.91 44.71
CA ASP A 1173 -15.62 0.55 46.05
C ASP A 1173 -15.37 -0.92 46.42
N SER A 1174 -14.68 -1.11 47.55
CA SER A 1174 -14.36 -2.40 48.14
C SER A 1174 -15.49 -3.02 48.97
N LYS A 1175 -16.59 -2.29 49.26
CA LYS A 1175 -17.64 -2.74 50.20
C LYS A 1175 -18.80 -3.54 49.60
N SER A 1176 -18.94 -3.62 48.28
CA SER A 1176 -20.15 -4.14 47.61
C SER A 1176 -19.96 -5.49 46.90
N LEU A 1177 -19.83 -6.60 47.64
CA LEU A 1177 -20.24 -7.96 47.23
C LEU A 1177 -20.08 -8.98 48.38
N MET A 1178 -21.02 -8.93 49.33
CA MET A 1178 -21.69 -10.13 49.86
C MET A 1178 -23.10 -10.16 49.24
#